data_AF-A0A853ANW0-F1
#
_entry.id   AF-A0A853ANW0-F1
#
_cell.length_a   1.000
_cell.length_b   1.000
_cell.length_c   1.000
_cell.angle_alpha   90.00
_cell.angle_beta   90.00
_cell.angle_gamma   90.00
#
_symmetry.space_group_name_H-M   'P 1'
#
loop_
_entity.id
_entity.type
_entity.pdbx_description
1 polymer ?
#
loop_
_entity_poly.entity_id
_entity_poly.type
_entity_poly.pdbx_seq_one_letter_code
_entity_poly.pdbx_strand_id
1 'polypeptide(L)'
;MSKDGMDERLIEWTGERCVPWTDDVQVVYEHYHRYAMAARFVRGKRVLDLACGEGYGAALLAAEGAEVVGVDIDPDTVEHATHRYGGRDVTFQVGSITDPDLLADEKPFDVVVCFEAIEHVEDHDAVLRLVKSRLAQGGLFLSSTPDTAVYTHQHGNDNPYHVKELTLDEYEGLLEGAFRHVAVLKQNVTVGSLLTPADPGDPDTAIDGVRLQTIEPGEDGWSVHQGVPHTYLLGLASDKQLPKLPAAALLTDAQLTLVRRSGDTAPIIAQRDAAVADVAKLNELYQRSREETEELKGVIGRLEELRKAEEQRADQAVREREELRAELHERRRSAERDAARIEWLRDTVARLEGRVADAERQAAELSAENAELAAQNSALVQRAVTKYRKVVERVAPRGTARRDAYEILLGRKPGVPQPEEVVETGPLPVPCSDKPLVSVIVPVHGKWPYTRQCLRFLGGHVVSVPFEVIVVDDASPDDSAEKLAACEGVRLVRTERNLGFIGACNLGAQHARGEHLFFLNNDAEVTESWLDVLMDTMRSDERIGLVGAKLVYPDGRLQEAGGIVWADGTGWNYGRGTDPGGAEFNVLRDVDYCSGAAILVRKDVFQQVGGFDTRYAPAYYEDTDLAFAVRAAGYRTVVQPKAVVVHHEGVSNGTDLSTGVKKHQEINRRAFVEKWADTLAAEHLPEASPRNLWLARHRGTRGHHGPIVLVKDHQVPRPDFDSGSVRIRRVLEQFVELGCRVVFFPANHAPLEPYTTQLQQLGITVLPSPELQQAFLHEAGSEISLALLSRPQVAWSLVEELRTCAPQAVIAYDTVDVHFLRLERQAEVAEQQGDAVKAEALRRKAFASQQMELGLARSCDITLVVSEAEQALLRELVPDADVRVLSNVHEVDWRPSRPAGREDVLFVGSFDHPPNVDAARWAAREIMPLVRDECPDAVLHVIGSNPTDEVRALAGPGVEVHGWVEELEPHYARSRVTLAPLRFGAGVKGKVGESLSLGVPVVGTSVAVEGMHLEHGREVMVADDAAGLAEAVVALLTDDETWQRMAEAGKSGIAAQFGPDVSRATLQELLKSADHEA
;
A
#
# COMPACT_ATOMS: atom_id res chain seq x y z
N MET A 1 -63.31 -38.33 -19.99
CA MET A 1 -62.65 -39.57 -20.44
C MET A 1 -61.31 -39.65 -19.72
N SER A 2 -60.99 -40.82 -19.19
CA SER A 2 -59.94 -41.11 -18.20
C SER A 2 -58.53 -40.70 -18.65
N LYS A 3 -57.77 -40.06 -17.75
CA LYS A 3 -56.30 -39.89 -17.84
C LYS A 3 -55.62 -41.10 -17.21
N ASP A 4 -55.76 -42.27 -17.83
CA ASP A 4 -55.00 -43.50 -17.51
C ASP A 4 -54.38 -44.07 -18.80
N GLY A 5 -53.69 -43.22 -19.56
CA GLY A 5 -53.10 -43.57 -20.85
C GLY A 5 -51.74 -42.91 -21.08
N MET A 6 -50.80 -43.11 -20.14
CA MET A 6 -49.41 -42.70 -20.31
C MET A 6 -48.51 -43.86 -19.91
N ASP A 7 -48.47 -44.91 -20.73
CA ASP A 7 -47.27 -45.76 -20.91
C ASP A 7 -47.34 -46.68 -22.15
N GLU A 8 -47.97 -46.25 -23.26
CA GLU A 8 -47.72 -46.89 -24.56
C GLU A 8 -46.64 -46.08 -25.28
N ARG A 9 -45.38 -46.50 -25.11
CA ARG A 9 -44.26 -46.04 -25.94
C ARG A 9 -44.34 -46.84 -27.24
N LEU A 10 -44.49 -46.15 -28.37
CA LEU A 10 -44.59 -46.80 -29.68
C LEU A 10 -43.22 -47.09 -30.30
N ILE A 11 -42.14 -46.59 -29.69
CA ILE A 11 -40.75 -46.72 -30.14
C ILE A 11 -39.80 -47.05 -28.97
N GLU A 12 -38.73 -47.80 -29.26
CA GLU A 12 -37.66 -48.14 -28.29
C GLU A 12 -36.34 -47.45 -28.65
N TRP A 13 -35.42 -47.32 -27.69
CA TRP A 13 -34.07 -46.82 -27.95
C TRP A 13 -33.24 -47.90 -28.66
N THR A 14 -32.91 -47.67 -29.93
CA THR A 14 -32.11 -48.58 -30.77
C THR A 14 -30.68 -48.09 -31.01
N GLY A 15 -30.34 -46.87 -30.58
CA GLY A 15 -29.10 -46.17 -30.95
C GLY A 15 -29.20 -45.33 -32.23
N GLU A 16 -30.33 -45.37 -32.93
CA GLU A 16 -30.55 -44.62 -34.18
C GLU A 16 -31.17 -43.21 -33.94
N ARG A 17 -32.00 -43.03 -32.90
CA ARG A 17 -32.74 -41.77 -32.63
C ARG A 17 -32.75 -41.42 -31.15
N CYS A 18 -32.18 -40.29 -30.74
CA CYS A 18 -32.12 -39.91 -29.32
C CYS A 18 -33.52 -39.87 -28.68
N VAL A 19 -33.73 -40.62 -27.59
CA VAL A 19 -34.96 -40.58 -26.78
C VAL A 19 -34.69 -40.07 -25.37
N PRO A 20 -35.54 -39.19 -24.79
CA PRO A 20 -35.32 -38.62 -23.45
C PRO A 20 -35.28 -39.62 -22.29
N TRP A 21 -35.66 -40.89 -22.51
CA TRP A 21 -35.69 -41.94 -21.49
C TRP A 21 -34.57 -42.99 -21.64
N THR A 22 -33.55 -42.72 -22.47
CA THR A 22 -32.35 -43.56 -22.53
C THR A 22 -31.54 -43.48 -21.23
N ASP A 23 -30.85 -44.56 -20.87
CA ASP A 23 -29.94 -44.57 -19.73
C ASP A 23 -28.60 -43.83 -20.05
N ASP A 24 -28.38 -43.45 -21.31
CA ASP A 24 -27.24 -42.64 -21.75
C ASP A 24 -27.52 -41.14 -21.56
N VAL A 25 -27.28 -40.66 -20.35
CA VAL A 25 -27.57 -39.28 -19.96
C VAL A 25 -26.71 -38.25 -20.71
N GLN A 26 -25.53 -38.65 -21.19
CA GLN A 26 -24.66 -37.77 -21.97
C GLN A 26 -25.32 -37.39 -23.30
N VAL A 27 -25.80 -38.39 -24.04
CA VAL A 27 -26.51 -38.18 -25.32
C VAL A 27 -27.74 -37.28 -25.13
N VAL A 28 -28.47 -37.44 -24.02
CA VAL A 28 -29.61 -36.58 -23.71
C VAL A 28 -29.17 -35.12 -23.49
N TYR A 29 -28.11 -34.87 -22.73
CA TYR A 29 -27.61 -33.52 -22.50
C TYR A 29 -27.13 -32.84 -23.79
N GLU A 30 -26.42 -33.57 -24.63
CA GLU A 30 -25.89 -33.05 -25.89
C GLU A 30 -27.03 -32.64 -26.82
N HIS A 31 -28.03 -33.50 -26.98
CA HIS A 31 -29.14 -33.27 -27.90
C HIS A 31 -30.06 -32.14 -27.42
N TYR A 32 -30.41 -32.07 -26.12
CA TYR A 32 -31.18 -30.95 -25.57
C TYR A 32 -30.45 -29.60 -25.71
N HIS A 33 -29.13 -29.58 -25.55
CA HIS A 33 -28.35 -28.35 -25.65
C HIS A 33 -28.33 -27.79 -27.08
N ARG A 34 -28.29 -28.65 -28.11
CA ARG A 34 -28.38 -28.21 -29.52
C ARG A 34 -29.73 -27.57 -29.83
N TYR A 35 -30.83 -28.18 -29.39
CA TYR A 35 -32.16 -27.59 -29.54
C TYR A 35 -32.32 -26.30 -28.72
N ALA A 36 -31.77 -26.22 -27.51
CA ALA A 36 -31.75 -24.98 -26.71
C ALA A 36 -30.92 -23.86 -27.38
N MET A 37 -29.83 -24.21 -28.07
CA MET A 37 -29.04 -23.27 -28.85
C MET A 37 -29.84 -22.78 -30.08
N ALA A 38 -30.48 -23.69 -30.80
CA ALA A 38 -31.33 -23.37 -31.95
C ALA A 38 -32.52 -22.47 -31.57
N ALA A 39 -33.15 -22.72 -30.41
CA ALA A 39 -34.28 -21.95 -29.87
C ALA A 39 -34.05 -20.42 -29.87
N ARG A 40 -32.79 -19.99 -29.71
CA ARG A 40 -32.40 -18.56 -29.73
C ARG A 40 -32.68 -17.88 -31.06
N PHE A 41 -32.81 -18.64 -32.14
CA PHE A 41 -32.92 -18.13 -33.50
C PHE A 41 -34.32 -18.28 -34.10
N VAL A 42 -35.27 -18.94 -33.43
CA VAL A 42 -36.52 -19.41 -34.06
C VAL A 42 -37.78 -18.64 -33.67
N ARG A 43 -37.75 -17.78 -32.65
CA ARG A 43 -38.95 -17.06 -32.19
C ARG A 43 -39.63 -16.28 -33.33
N GLY A 44 -40.90 -16.58 -33.57
CA GLY A 44 -41.72 -15.96 -34.61
C GLY A 44 -41.36 -16.37 -36.05
N LYS A 45 -40.62 -17.47 -36.23
CA LYS A 45 -40.15 -17.97 -37.51
C LYS A 45 -40.72 -19.33 -37.87
N ARG A 46 -40.67 -19.68 -39.16
CA ARG A 46 -40.98 -21.03 -39.64
C ARG A 46 -39.73 -21.89 -39.63
N VAL A 47 -39.81 -23.05 -38.99
CA VAL A 47 -38.69 -23.96 -38.77
C VAL A 47 -38.98 -25.32 -39.36
N LEU A 48 -37.99 -25.88 -40.06
CA LEU A 48 -37.99 -27.26 -40.50
C LEU A 48 -37.00 -28.05 -39.63
N ASP A 49 -37.48 -29.09 -38.95
CA ASP A 49 -36.67 -30.01 -38.15
C ASP A 49 -36.53 -31.33 -38.92
N LEU A 50 -35.39 -31.52 -39.57
CA LEU A 50 -35.07 -32.69 -40.38
C LEU A 50 -34.51 -33.80 -39.47
N ALA A 51 -35.04 -35.03 -39.62
CA ALA A 51 -34.77 -36.15 -38.72
C ALA A 51 -35.14 -35.82 -37.27
N CYS A 52 -36.37 -35.37 -37.05
CA CYS A 52 -36.82 -34.85 -35.75
C CYS A 52 -36.99 -35.94 -34.67
N GLY A 53 -36.83 -37.23 -35.01
CA GLY A 53 -36.94 -38.35 -34.09
C GLY A 53 -38.30 -38.37 -33.39
N GLU A 54 -38.28 -38.63 -32.07
CA GLU A 54 -39.51 -38.72 -31.27
C GLU A 54 -40.23 -37.36 -31.07
N GLY A 55 -39.64 -36.25 -31.53
CA GLY A 55 -40.31 -34.96 -31.68
C GLY A 55 -40.18 -33.97 -30.52
N TYR A 56 -39.47 -34.30 -29.44
CA TYR A 56 -39.30 -33.36 -28.31
C TYR A 56 -38.52 -32.09 -28.70
N GLY A 57 -37.55 -32.20 -29.61
CA GLY A 57 -36.75 -31.08 -30.10
C GLY A 57 -37.61 -30.07 -30.87
N ALA A 58 -38.40 -30.57 -31.83
CA ALA A 58 -39.41 -29.78 -32.53
C ALA A 58 -40.39 -29.09 -31.56
N ALA A 59 -40.84 -29.81 -30.53
CA ALA A 59 -41.72 -29.25 -29.51
C ALA A 59 -41.05 -28.12 -28.69
N LEU A 60 -39.76 -28.27 -28.37
CA LEU A 60 -38.97 -27.25 -27.67
C LEU A 60 -38.84 -25.97 -28.52
N LEU A 61 -38.57 -26.11 -29.82
CA LEU A 61 -38.52 -24.96 -30.73
C LEU A 61 -39.87 -24.27 -30.87
N ALA A 62 -40.96 -25.04 -30.94
CA ALA A 62 -42.32 -24.50 -31.01
C ALA A 62 -42.70 -23.74 -29.73
N ALA A 63 -42.27 -24.23 -28.55
CA ALA A 63 -42.50 -23.57 -27.27
C ALA A 63 -41.88 -22.16 -27.17
N GLU A 64 -40.83 -21.88 -27.96
CA GLU A 64 -40.23 -20.54 -28.08
C GLU A 64 -40.96 -19.60 -29.05
N GLY A 65 -42.11 -20.04 -29.57
CA GLY A 65 -42.98 -19.29 -30.47
C GLY A 65 -42.62 -19.44 -31.94
N ALA A 66 -42.04 -20.58 -32.33
CA ALA A 66 -41.82 -20.96 -33.73
C ALA A 66 -42.98 -21.80 -34.29
N GLU A 67 -43.20 -21.72 -35.60
CA GLU A 67 -44.05 -22.67 -36.33
C GLU A 67 -43.15 -23.77 -36.88
N VAL A 68 -43.28 -25.01 -36.38
CA VAL A 68 -42.33 -26.09 -36.63
C VAL A 68 -42.96 -27.22 -37.45
N VAL A 69 -42.25 -27.65 -38.49
CA VAL A 69 -42.54 -28.89 -39.23
C VAL A 69 -41.41 -29.86 -38.96
N GLY A 70 -41.70 -30.95 -38.24
CA GLY A 70 -40.76 -32.06 -38.02
C GLY A 70 -40.92 -33.14 -39.09
N VAL A 71 -39.80 -33.67 -39.58
CA VAL A 71 -39.79 -34.78 -40.53
C VAL A 71 -38.92 -35.92 -40.00
N ASP A 72 -39.46 -37.14 -40.02
CA ASP A 72 -38.68 -38.37 -39.83
C ASP A 72 -39.03 -39.38 -40.91
N ILE A 73 -38.10 -40.28 -41.25
CA ILE A 73 -38.30 -41.31 -42.27
C ILE A 73 -39.19 -42.44 -41.76
N ASP A 74 -39.23 -42.68 -40.44
CA ASP A 74 -39.97 -43.78 -39.83
C ASP A 74 -41.43 -43.39 -39.52
N PRO A 75 -42.43 -44.04 -40.14
CA PRO A 75 -43.84 -43.75 -39.90
C PRO A 75 -44.28 -43.92 -38.45
N ASP A 76 -43.74 -44.93 -37.74
CA ASP A 76 -44.12 -45.23 -36.35
C ASP A 76 -43.60 -44.14 -35.40
N THR A 77 -42.36 -43.67 -35.63
CA THR A 77 -41.79 -42.50 -34.95
C THR A 77 -42.60 -41.22 -35.18
N VAL A 78 -43.05 -40.96 -36.41
CA VAL A 78 -43.89 -39.79 -36.73
C VAL A 78 -45.27 -39.89 -36.05
N GLU A 79 -45.86 -41.08 -35.99
CA GLU A 79 -47.12 -41.31 -35.28
C GLU A 79 -46.95 -41.05 -33.77
N HIS A 80 -45.87 -41.56 -33.17
CA HIS A 80 -45.51 -41.27 -31.78
C HIS A 80 -45.34 -39.77 -31.52
N ALA A 81 -44.54 -39.08 -32.33
CA ALA A 81 -44.28 -37.65 -32.21
C ALA A 81 -45.58 -36.83 -32.35
N THR A 82 -46.43 -37.19 -33.31
CA THR A 82 -47.75 -36.56 -33.53
C THR A 82 -48.66 -36.74 -32.32
N HIS A 83 -48.74 -37.94 -31.76
CA HIS A 83 -49.57 -38.22 -30.60
C HIS A 83 -49.05 -37.50 -29.34
N ARG A 84 -47.72 -37.43 -29.18
CA ARG A 84 -47.07 -36.93 -27.95
C ARG A 84 -46.93 -35.42 -27.90
N TYR A 85 -46.64 -34.78 -29.04
CA TYR A 85 -46.27 -33.37 -29.14
C TYR A 85 -47.07 -32.58 -30.18
N GLY A 86 -47.85 -33.23 -31.06
CA GLY A 86 -48.61 -32.56 -32.12
C GLY A 86 -49.57 -31.49 -31.59
N GLY A 87 -49.60 -30.33 -32.25
CA GLY A 87 -50.38 -29.18 -31.77
C GLY A 87 -50.57 -28.09 -32.82
N ARG A 88 -50.94 -26.88 -32.37
CA ARG A 88 -51.20 -25.74 -33.26
C ARG A 88 -49.95 -25.24 -33.99
N ASP A 89 -48.81 -25.31 -33.30
CA ASP A 89 -47.56 -24.67 -33.73
C ASP A 89 -46.46 -25.70 -34.06
N VAL A 90 -46.76 -27.01 -33.98
CA VAL A 90 -45.86 -28.11 -34.39
C VAL A 90 -46.64 -29.22 -35.10
N THR A 91 -46.12 -29.63 -36.26
CA THR A 91 -46.67 -30.73 -37.07
C THR A 91 -45.56 -31.69 -37.48
N PHE A 92 -45.90 -32.97 -37.69
CA PHE A 92 -44.94 -34.00 -38.06
C PHE A 92 -45.35 -34.69 -39.36
N GLN A 93 -44.39 -35.04 -40.21
CA GLN A 93 -44.62 -35.70 -41.49
C GLN A 93 -43.58 -36.78 -41.76
N VAL A 94 -44.00 -37.85 -42.46
CA VAL A 94 -43.10 -38.90 -42.91
C VAL A 94 -42.37 -38.43 -44.16
N GLY A 95 -41.04 -38.50 -44.16
CA GLY A 95 -40.24 -38.08 -45.31
C GLY A 95 -38.75 -38.38 -45.18
N SER A 96 -38.06 -38.50 -46.31
CA SER A 96 -36.60 -38.69 -46.34
C SER A 96 -35.87 -37.35 -46.47
N ILE A 97 -34.81 -37.15 -45.68
CA ILE A 97 -33.94 -35.97 -45.75
C ILE A 97 -33.09 -35.91 -47.03
N THR A 98 -33.13 -36.95 -47.87
CA THR A 98 -32.47 -36.99 -49.18
C THR A 98 -33.46 -36.85 -50.35
N ASP A 99 -34.76 -36.76 -50.08
CA ASP A 99 -35.79 -36.60 -51.12
C ASP A 99 -35.86 -35.13 -51.57
N PRO A 100 -35.52 -34.80 -52.83
CA PRO A 100 -35.55 -33.42 -53.32
C PRO A 100 -36.95 -32.82 -53.40
N ASP A 101 -38.01 -33.64 -53.36
CA ASP A 101 -39.41 -33.23 -53.45
C ASP A 101 -40.07 -33.09 -52.07
N LEU A 102 -39.38 -33.44 -50.98
CA LEU A 102 -39.88 -33.32 -49.61
C LEU A 102 -40.36 -31.90 -49.33
N LEU A 103 -41.65 -31.70 -49.04
CA LEU A 103 -42.25 -30.38 -48.78
C LEU A 103 -42.04 -29.35 -49.92
N ALA A 104 -41.99 -29.79 -51.18
CA ALA A 104 -41.77 -28.88 -52.32
C ALA A 104 -42.89 -27.82 -52.50
N ASP A 105 -44.11 -28.13 -52.07
CA ASP A 105 -45.27 -27.24 -52.15
C ASP A 105 -45.39 -26.29 -50.93
N GLU A 106 -44.54 -26.45 -49.92
CA GLU A 106 -44.52 -25.58 -48.74
C GLU A 106 -43.83 -24.24 -49.01
N LYS A 107 -44.18 -23.23 -48.22
CA LYS A 107 -43.41 -21.97 -48.22
C LYS A 107 -42.00 -22.23 -47.66
N PRO A 108 -40.98 -21.45 -48.08
CA PRO A 108 -39.64 -21.55 -47.51
C PRO A 108 -39.62 -21.38 -45.99
N PHE A 109 -38.64 -22.01 -45.34
CA PHE A 109 -38.40 -21.98 -43.90
C PHE A 109 -37.31 -20.97 -43.56
N ASP A 110 -37.48 -20.22 -42.49
CA ASP A 110 -36.49 -19.23 -42.06
C ASP A 110 -35.28 -19.89 -41.37
N VAL A 111 -35.52 -21.03 -40.73
CA VAL A 111 -34.49 -21.84 -40.07
C VAL A 111 -34.71 -23.31 -40.42
N VAL A 112 -33.63 -24.02 -40.73
CA VAL A 112 -33.64 -25.48 -40.87
C VAL A 112 -32.68 -26.05 -39.83
N VAL A 113 -33.12 -27.03 -39.05
CA VAL A 113 -32.28 -27.78 -38.10
C VAL A 113 -32.18 -29.23 -38.55
N CYS A 114 -31.01 -29.84 -38.38
CA CYS A 114 -30.71 -31.23 -38.76
C CYS A 114 -29.62 -31.76 -37.82
N PHE A 115 -30.01 -32.27 -36.66
CA PHE A 115 -29.08 -32.73 -35.62
C PHE A 115 -28.95 -34.25 -35.65
N GLU A 116 -27.70 -34.74 -35.64
CA GLU A 116 -27.36 -36.17 -35.60
C GLU A 116 -28.04 -37.01 -36.70
N ALA A 117 -27.99 -36.49 -37.92
CA ALA A 117 -28.70 -37.09 -39.06
C ALA A 117 -27.87 -37.13 -40.34
N ILE A 118 -26.84 -36.30 -40.47
CA ILE A 118 -26.03 -36.22 -41.69
C ILE A 118 -25.14 -37.46 -41.81
N GLU A 119 -24.61 -37.94 -40.69
CA GLU A 119 -23.78 -39.14 -40.57
C GLU A 119 -24.52 -40.43 -40.95
N HIS A 120 -25.86 -40.40 -40.96
CA HIS A 120 -26.72 -41.54 -41.29
C HIS A 120 -27.00 -41.67 -42.79
N VAL A 121 -26.54 -40.74 -43.62
CA VAL A 121 -26.79 -40.74 -45.07
C VAL A 121 -25.49 -40.78 -45.89
N GLU A 122 -25.49 -41.49 -47.01
CA GLU A 122 -24.28 -41.61 -47.85
C GLU A 122 -24.03 -40.34 -48.71
N ASP A 123 -25.11 -39.72 -49.21
CA ASP A 123 -25.07 -38.51 -50.05
C ASP A 123 -25.37 -37.24 -49.24
N HIS A 124 -24.34 -36.72 -48.57
CA HIS A 124 -24.42 -35.47 -47.80
C HIS A 124 -24.81 -34.26 -48.67
N ASP A 125 -24.41 -34.26 -49.95
CA ASP A 125 -24.74 -33.17 -50.87
C ASP A 125 -26.24 -33.14 -51.19
N ALA A 126 -26.93 -34.29 -51.19
CA ALA A 126 -28.39 -34.34 -51.33
C ALA A 126 -29.09 -33.62 -50.19
N VAL A 127 -28.64 -33.81 -48.94
CA VAL A 127 -29.19 -33.11 -47.77
C VAL A 127 -28.98 -31.60 -47.91
N LEU A 128 -27.77 -31.15 -48.29
CA LEU A 128 -27.52 -29.72 -48.46
C LEU A 128 -28.31 -29.10 -49.61
N ARG A 129 -28.52 -29.83 -50.72
CA ARG A 129 -29.39 -29.40 -51.82
C ARG A 129 -30.83 -29.24 -51.35
N LEU A 130 -31.34 -30.21 -50.58
CA LEU A 130 -32.68 -30.14 -49.99
C LEU A 130 -32.79 -28.92 -49.06
N VAL A 131 -31.87 -28.77 -48.10
CA VAL A 131 -31.83 -27.64 -47.17
C VAL A 131 -31.84 -26.31 -47.94
N LYS A 132 -30.96 -26.14 -48.93
CA LYS A 132 -30.90 -24.92 -49.75
C LYS A 132 -32.20 -24.64 -50.49
N SER A 133 -32.87 -25.67 -50.98
CA SER A 133 -34.14 -25.54 -51.70
C SER A 133 -35.33 -25.19 -50.80
N ARG A 134 -35.24 -25.49 -49.49
CA ARG A 134 -36.29 -25.22 -48.51
C ARG A 134 -36.03 -24.01 -47.63
N LEU A 135 -34.78 -23.54 -47.56
CA LEU A 135 -34.39 -22.39 -46.77
C LEU A 135 -34.74 -21.07 -47.48
N ALA A 136 -35.36 -20.14 -46.75
CA ALA A 136 -35.64 -18.79 -47.22
C ALA A 136 -34.35 -18.01 -47.53
N GLN A 137 -34.44 -16.93 -48.30
CA GLN A 137 -33.27 -16.14 -48.68
C GLN A 137 -32.59 -15.50 -47.45
N GLY A 138 -31.40 -16.02 -47.11
CA GLY A 138 -30.67 -15.62 -45.91
C GLY A 138 -31.23 -16.22 -44.62
N GLY A 139 -31.96 -17.33 -44.73
CA GLY A 139 -32.30 -18.20 -43.60
C GLY A 139 -31.05 -18.84 -43.01
N LEU A 140 -31.23 -19.51 -41.87
CA LEU A 140 -30.15 -20.11 -41.09
C LEU A 140 -30.27 -21.64 -41.09
N PHE A 141 -29.18 -22.33 -41.39
CA PHE A 141 -29.09 -23.78 -41.24
C PHE A 141 -28.25 -24.11 -40.01
N LEU A 142 -28.76 -24.99 -39.15
CA LEU A 142 -28.01 -25.56 -38.03
C LEU A 142 -27.96 -27.08 -38.20
N SER A 143 -26.78 -27.67 -38.10
CA SER A 143 -26.65 -29.12 -38.10
C SER A 143 -25.58 -29.59 -37.13
N SER A 144 -25.58 -30.87 -36.81
CA SER A 144 -24.53 -31.49 -35.99
C SER A 144 -24.13 -32.85 -36.51
N THR A 145 -22.90 -33.24 -36.18
CA THR A 145 -22.32 -34.55 -36.49
C THR A 145 -21.25 -34.89 -35.44
N PRO A 146 -21.03 -36.17 -35.09
CA PRO A 146 -19.93 -36.56 -34.21
C PRO A 146 -18.57 -36.25 -34.84
N ASP A 147 -17.58 -35.85 -34.04
CA ASP A 147 -16.22 -35.65 -34.54
C ASP A 147 -15.45 -36.98 -34.57
N THR A 148 -15.20 -37.52 -35.76
CA THR A 148 -14.44 -38.77 -35.93
C THR A 148 -13.07 -38.77 -35.25
N ALA A 149 -12.42 -37.60 -35.13
CA ALA A 149 -11.10 -37.51 -34.51
C ALA A 149 -11.11 -37.79 -33.00
N VAL A 150 -12.27 -37.67 -32.34
CA VAL A 150 -12.42 -37.82 -30.88
C VAL A 150 -13.42 -38.90 -30.51
N TYR A 151 -14.58 -38.94 -31.18
CA TYR A 151 -15.69 -39.84 -30.88
C TYR A 151 -15.35 -41.31 -31.14
N THR A 152 -14.84 -41.63 -32.34
CA THR A 152 -14.56 -43.01 -32.79
C THR A 152 -13.39 -43.64 -32.02
N HIS A 153 -12.45 -42.84 -31.52
CA HIS A 153 -11.32 -43.30 -30.71
C HIS A 153 -11.70 -43.66 -29.26
N GLN A 154 -12.72 -43.00 -28.70
CA GLN A 154 -13.14 -43.20 -27.30
C GLN A 154 -14.25 -44.24 -27.12
N HIS A 155 -15.15 -44.39 -28.10
CA HIS A 155 -16.33 -45.26 -27.97
C HIS A 155 -16.24 -46.56 -28.79
N GLY A 156 -15.25 -46.71 -29.68
CA GLY A 156 -15.19 -47.83 -30.63
C GLY A 156 -16.23 -47.69 -31.75
N ASN A 157 -15.91 -48.20 -32.94
CA ASN A 157 -16.71 -47.96 -34.14
C ASN A 157 -17.87 -48.97 -34.28
N ASP A 158 -18.80 -48.99 -33.32
CA ASP A 158 -19.85 -50.03 -33.22
C ASP A 158 -21.28 -49.51 -33.44
N ASN A 159 -21.52 -48.25 -33.86
CA ASN A 159 -22.88 -47.82 -34.26
C ASN A 159 -23.17 -48.19 -35.72
N PRO A 160 -24.02 -49.21 -36.00
CA PRO A 160 -24.27 -49.70 -37.36
C PRO A 160 -25.03 -48.70 -38.24
N TYR A 161 -25.54 -47.60 -37.68
CA TYR A 161 -26.33 -46.60 -38.38
C TYR A 161 -25.51 -45.39 -38.88
N HIS A 162 -24.26 -45.23 -38.44
CA HIS A 162 -23.37 -44.16 -38.93
C HIS A 162 -22.73 -44.62 -40.26
N VAL A 163 -23.37 -44.25 -41.37
CA VAL A 163 -22.95 -44.64 -42.73
C VAL A 163 -21.71 -43.85 -43.17
N LYS A 164 -21.59 -42.58 -42.78
CA LYS A 164 -20.47 -41.70 -43.15
C LYS A 164 -20.24 -40.56 -42.14
N GLU A 165 -19.32 -40.78 -41.21
CA GLU A 165 -18.90 -39.75 -40.24
C GLU A 165 -17.87 -38.77 -40.86
N LEU A 166 -17.69 -37.59 -40.25
CA LEU A 166 -16.81 -36.53 -40.75
C LEU A 166 -15.81 -36.06 -39.68
N THR A 167 -14.62 -35.64 -40.09
CA THR A 167 -13.71 -34.82 -39.26
C THR A 167 -14.18 -33.35 -39.26
N LEU A 168 -13.64 -32.54 -38.34
CA LEU A 168 -13.87 -31.09 -38.32
C LEU A 168 -13.66 -30.42 -39.69
N ASP A 169 -12.52 -30.67 -40.32
CA ASP A 169 -12.17 -30.04 -41.59
C ASP A 169 -13.10 -30.48 -42.72
N GLU A 170 -13.51 -31.76 -42.74
CA GLU A 170 -14.44 -32.29 -43.75
C GLU A 170 -15.85 -31.74 -43.56
N TYR A 171 -16.30 -31.59 -42.32
CA TYR A 171 -17.62 -31.04 -42.00
C TYR A 171 -17.70 -29.53 -42.28
N GLU A 172 -16.67 -28.77 -41.91
CA GLU A 172 -16.57 -27.34 -42.25
C GLU A 172 -16.53 -27.15 -43.77
N GLY A 173 -15.68 -27.91 -44.48
CA GLY A 173 -15.58 -27.86 -45.93
C GLY A 173 -16.88 -28.23 -46.66
N LEU A 174 -17.63 -29.21 -46.14
CA LEU A 174 -18.96 -29.58 -46.65
C LEU A 174 -19.96 -28.41 -46.55
N LEU A 175 -19.98 -27.70 -45.42
CA LEU A 175 -20.87 -26.55 -45.23
C LEU A 175 -20.43 -25.34 -46.07
N GLU A 176 -19.13 -25.05 -46.14
CA GLU A 176 -18.57 -23.95 -46.94
C GLU A 176 -18.80 -24.15 -48.45
N GLY A 177 -18.85 -25.41 -48.90
CA GLY A 177 -19.22 -25.75 -50.27
C GLY A 177 -20.64 -25.31 -50.65
N ALA A 178 -21.54 -25.19 -49.67
CA ALA A 178 -22.93 -24.78 -49.89
C ALA A 178 -23.24 -23.35 -49.45
N PHE A 179 -22.59 -22.82 -48.40
CA PHE A 179 -22.95 -21.53 -47.78
C PHE A 179 -21.78 -20.55 -47.72
N ARG A 180 -22.08 -19.26 -47.88
CA ARG A 180 -21.04 -18.20 -47.85
C ARG A 180 -20.46 -17.94 -46.46
N HIS A 181 -21.26 -18.11 -45.41
CA HIS A 181 -20.86 -17.85 -44.04
C HIS A 181 -21.12 -19.10 -43.21
N VAL A 182 -20.04 -19.69 -42.70
CA VAL A 182 -20.05 -20.90 -41.88
C VAL A 182 -19.35 -20.62 -40.57
N ALA A 183 -19.84 -21.21 -39.49
CA ALA A 183 -19.16 -21.30 -38.21
C ALA A 183 -19.41 -22.69 -37.62
N VAL A 184 -18.36 -23.34 -37.14
CA VAL A 184 -18.46 -24.63 -36.46
C VAL A 184 -18.15 -24.44 -34.97
N LEU A 185 -19.06 -24.91 -34.12
CA LEU A 185 -18.92 -24.95 -32.67
C LEU A 185 -18.58 -26.36 -32.21
N LYS A 186 -17.84 -26.48 -31.11
CA LYS A 186 -17.48 -27.75 -30.49
C LYS A 186 -18.32 -27.96 -29.24
N GLN A 187 -18.85 -29.16 -29.07
CA GLN A 187 -19.72 -29.52 -27.96
C GLN A 187 -19.16 -30.70 -27.18
N ASN A 188 -19.28 -30.63 -25.85
CA ASN A 188 -19.01 -31.74 -24.94
C ASN A 188 -19.92 -31.66 -23.71
N VAL A 189 -20.11 -32.79 -23.02
CA VAL A 189 -20.63 -32.86 -21.66
C VAL A 189 -19.46 -33.03 -20.72
N THR A 190 -19.29 -32.09 -19.79
CA THR A 190 -18.17 -32.08 -18.86
C THR A 190 -18.69 -31.99 -17.42
N VAL A 191 -18.06 -32.75 -16.53
CA VAL A 191 -18.28 -32.64 -15.09
C VAL A 191 -17.07 -31.89 -14.52
N GLY A 192 -17.29 -30.74 -13.88
CA GLY A 192 -16.20 -29.85 -13.49
C GLY A 192 -16.52 -28.96 -12.28
N SER A 193 -15.48 -28.30 -11.76
CA SER A 193 -15.55 -27.36 -10.64
C SER A 193 -15.47 -25.93 -11.15
N LEU A 194 -16.37 -25.06 -10.68
CA LEU A 194 -16.42 -23.64 -11.03
C LEU A 194 -15.89 -22.80 -9.87
N LEU A 195 -14.88 -21.98 -10.12
CA LEU A 195 -14.39 -20.97 -9.18
C LEU A 195 -14.75 -19.59 -9.72
N THR A 196 -15.42 -18.81 -8.88
CA THR A 196 -15.86 -17.44 -9.20
C THR A 196 -15.56 -16.52 -8.01
N PRO A 197 -15.25 -15.23 -8.25
CA PRO A 197 -15.16 -14.24 -7.18
C PRO A 197 -16.44 -14.22 -6.34
N ALA A 198 -16.27 -14.04 -5.03
CA ALA A 198 -17.41 -13.92 -4.10
C ALA A 198 -18.15 -12.59 -4.26
N ASP A 199 -17.45 -11.51 -4.62
CA ASP A 199 -18.03 -10.25 -5.07
C ASP A 199 -17.45 -9.84 -6.43
N PRO A 200 -18.18 -10.04 -7.53
CA PRO A 200 -17.70 -9.67 -8.85
C PRO A 200 -17.65 -8.18 -9.14
N GLY A 201 -18.20 -7.34 -8.24
CA GLY A 201 -18.11 -5.90 -8.30
C GLY A 201 -16.95 -5.32 -7.49
N ASP A 202 -16.16 -6.16 -6.82
CA ASP A 202 -15.02 -5.73 -6.02
C ASP A 202 -13.91 -5.15 -6.91
N PRO A 203 -13.61 -3.84 -6.80
CA PRO A 203 -12.57 -3.20 -7.61
C PRO A 203 -11.15 -3.72 -7.33
N ASP A 204 -10.93 -4.38 -6.19
CA ASP A 204 -9.62 -4.95 -5.82
C ASP A 204 -9.43 -6.37 -6.38
N THR A 205 -10.49 -7.01 -6.90
CA THR A 205 -10.44 -8.35 -7.49
C THR A 205 -10.32 -8.27 -9.03
N ALA A 206 -9.09 -8.32 -9.53
CA ALA A 206 -8.83 -8.36 -10.97
C ALA A 206 -9.21 -9.73 -11.58
N ILE A 207 -10.25 -9.77 -12.42
CA ILE A 207 -10.77 -10.98 -13.06
C ILE A 207 -10.09 -11.19 -14.42
N ASP A 208 -9.20 -12.18 -14.52
CA ASP A 208 -8.53 -12.57 -15.77
C ASP A 208 -9.35 -13.60 -16.58
N GLY A 209 -10.48 -13.14 -17.12
CA GLY A 209 -11.32 -13.89 -18.05
C GLY A 209 -11.83 -15.25 -17.52
N VAL A 210 -12.31 -16.11 -18.42
CA VAL A 210 -12.73 -17.48 -18.10
C VAL A 210 -11.65 -18.45 -18.58
N ARG A 211 -11.07 -19.23 -17.67
CA ARG A 211 -10.12 -20.29 -18.00
C ARG A 211 -10.80 -21.65 -17.90
N LEU A 212 -10.69 -22.45 -18.95
CA LEU A 212 -11.20 -23.82 -18.99
C LEU A 212 -10.02 -24.79 -18.91
N GLN A 213 -10.03 -25.64 -17.88
CA GLN A 213 -8.98 -26.62 -17.61
C GLN A 213 -9.58 -28.01 -17.55
N THR A 214 -8.95 -28.96 -18.24
CA THR A 214 -9.29 -30.38 -18.20
C THR A 214 -8.23 -31.13 -17.39
N ILE A 215 -8.67 -32.06 -16.57
CA ILE A 215 -7.78 -32.97 -15.85
C ILE A 215 -7.75 -34.32 -16.57
N GLU A 216 -6.56 -34.88 -16.77
CA GLU A 216 -6.36 -36.19 -17.39
C GLU A 216 -5.47 -37.06 -16.49
N PRO A 217 -5.77 -38.36 -16.35
CA PRO A 217 -4.91 -39.29 -15.63
C PRO A 217 -3.73 -39.73 -16.53
N GLY A 218 -2.50 -39.53 -16.06
CA GLY A 218 -1.27 -40.02 -16.69
C GLY A 218 -0.50 -41.04 -15.83
N GLU A 219 0.55 -41.63 -16.40
CA GLU A 219 1.35 -42.69 -15.74
C GLU A 219 2.03 -42.23 -14.42
N ASP A 220 2.29 -40.93 -14.26
CA ASP A 220 2.90 -40.32 -13.06
C ASP A 220 1.90 -39.54 -12.17
N GLY A 221 0.59 -39.64 -12.42
CA GLY A 221 -0.47 -38.95 -11.70
C GLY A 221 -1.36 -38.07 -12.58
N TRP A 222 -2.18 -37.21 -11.97
CA TRP A 222 -3.11 -36.33 -12.69
C TRP A 222 -2.40 -35.12 -13.29
N SER A 223 -2.64 -34.85 -14.56
CA SER A 223 -2.16 -33.65 -15.27
C SER A 223 -3.32 -32.71 -15.58
N VAL A 224 -3.05 -31.39 -15.54
CA VAL A 224 -4.04 -30.36 -15.87
C VAL A 224 -3.64 -29.69 -17.18
N HIS A 225 -4.53 -29.75 -18.16
CA HIS A 225 -4.34 -29.19 -19.50
C HIS A 225 -5.32 -28.03 -19.75
N GLN A 226 -4.91 -27.06 -20.56
CA GLN A 226 -5.79 -25.98 -21.02
C GLN A 226 -6.69 -26.45 -22.16
N GLY A 227 -7.96 -26.07 -22.12
CA GLY A 227 -8.97 -26.46 -23.11
C GLY A 227 -9.86 -27.61 -22.65
N VAL A 228 -10.81 -28.00 -23.51
CA VAL A 228 -11.83 -29.03 -23.24
C VAL A 228 -11.85 -30.04 -24.38
N PRO A 229 -11.88 -31.36 -24.12
CA PRO A 229 -12.20 -32.34 -25.16
C PRO A 229 -13.60 -32.06 -25.73
N HIS A 230 -13.89 -32.51 -26.95
CA HIS A 230 -15.18 -32.31 -27.62
C HIS A 230 -15.60 -33.57 -28.36
N THR A 231 -16.90 -33.84 -28.33
CA THR A 231 -17.51 -35.08 -28.80
C THR A 231 -18.29 -34.84 -30.10
N TYR A 232 -18.93 -33.66 -30.21
CA TYR A 232 -19.75 -33.28 -31.36
C TYR A 232 -19.37 -31.92 -31.94
N LEU A 233 -19.63 -31.78 -33.24
CA LEU A 233 -19.53 -30.54 -33.99
C LEU A 233 -20.93 -30.01 -34.28
N LEU A 234 -21.12 -28.71 -34.13
CA LEU A 234 -22.37 -28.00 -34.40
C LEU A 234 -22.10 -26.89 -35.41
N GLY A 235 -22.54 -27.08 -36.65
CA GLY A 235 -22.39 -26.13 -37.73
C GLY A 235 -23.54 -25.14 -37.80
N LEU A 236 -23.23 -23.86 -38.03
CA LEU A 236 -24.19 -22.82 -38.38
C LEU A 236 -23.80 -22.23 -39.73
N ALA A 237 -24.74 -22.22 -40.67
CA ALA A 237 -24.48 -21.83 -42.04
C ALA A 237 -25.57 -20.92 -42.62
N SER A 238 -25.17 -19.88 -43.36
CA SER A 238 -26.08 -18.97 -44.06
C SER A 238 -25.40 -18.27 -45.24
N ASP A 239 -26.19 -17.79 -46.20
CA ASP A 239 -25.70 -16.90 -47.27
C ASP A 239 -25.63 -15.43 -46.85
N LYS A 240 -26.14 -15.12 -45.64
CA LYS A 240 -25.98 -13.81 -44.98
C LYS A 240 -25.04 -13.95 -43.79
N GLN A 241 -24.54 -12.81 -43.32
CA GLN A 241 -23.70 -12.76 -42.13
C GLN A 241 -24.42 -13.46 -40.97
N LEU A 242 -23.70 -14.38 -40.32
CA LEU A 242 -24.22 -15.15 -39.20
C LEU A 242 -24.59 -14.22 -38.03
N PRO A 243 -25.62 -14.58 -37.23
CA PRO A 243 -25.92 -13.87 -36.00
C PRO A 243 -24.74 -13.97 -35.02
N LYS A 244 -24.67 -13.03 -34.06
CA LYS A 244 -23.64 -13.07 -33.02
C LYS A 244 -23.74 -14.37 -32.22
N LEU A 245 -22.65 -15.13 -32.21
CA LEU A 245 -22.53 -16.37 -31.45
C LEU A 245 -21.98 -16.08 -30.05
N PRO A 246 -22.38 -16.85 -29.02
CA PRO A 246 -21.80 -16.73 -27.70
C PRO A 246 -20.35 -17.24 -27.73
N ALA A 247 -19.47 -16.66 -26.89
CA ALA A 247 -18.10 -17.14 -26.73
C ALA A 247 -18.04 -18.54 -26.09
N ALA A 248 -19.04 -18.86 -25.26
CA ALA A 248 -19.32 -20.20 -24.73
C ALA A 248 -20.82 -20.30 -24.41
N ALA A 249 -21.40 -21.50 -24.54
CA ALA A 249 -22.77 -21.80 -24.13
C ALA A 249 -22.75 -22.95 -23.11
N LEU A 250 -23.47 -22.79 -22.00
CA LEU A 250 -23.56 -23.77 -20.94
C LEU A 250 -25.03 -24.15 -20.71
N LEU A 251 -25.34 -25.45 -20.79
CA LEU A 251 -26.62 -26.00 -20.37
C LEU A 251 -26.44 -26.67 -19.01
N THR A 252 -27.20 -26.24 -18.01
CA THR A 252 -27.19 -26.82 -16.66
C THR A 252 -28.53 -27.47 -16.34
N ASP A 253 -28.55 -28.72 -15.92
CA ASP A 253 -29.77 -29.36 -15.39
C ASP A 253 -29.92 -29.10 -13.90
N ALA A 254 -30.82 -28.17 -13.61
CA ALA A 254 -30.89 -27.51 -12.34
C ALA A 254 -31.20 -28.46 -11.17
N GLN A 255 -31.88 -29.58 -11.41
CA GLN A 255 -32.30 -30.49 -10.35
C GLN A 255 -31.61 -31.86 -10.44
N LEU A 256 -30.59 -31.98 -11.31
CA LEU A 256 -30.05 -33.28 -11.72
C LEU A 256 -31.18 -34.21 -12.20
N THR A 257 -32.19 -33.63 -12.83
CA THR A 257 -33.45 -34.28 -13.21
C THR A 257 -33.19 -35.50 -14.10
N LEU A 258 -32.18 -35.41 -14.97
CA LEU A 258 -31.77 -36.48 -15.88
C LEU A 258 -30.81 -37.49 -15.22
N VAL A 259 -30.16 -37.13 -14.10
CA VAL A 259 -29.15 -37.96 -13.38
C VAL A 259 -29.73 -38.60 -12.10
N ARG A 260 -30.92 -38.18 -11.63
CA ARG A 260 -31.58 -38.67 -10.40
C ARG A 260 -32.02 -40.14 -10.52
N ARG A 261 -31.08 -41.06 -10.25
CA ARG A 261 -31.36 -42.32 -9.55
C ARG A 261 -30.62 -42.28 -8.21
N SER A 262 -31.39 -42.19 -7.12
CA SER A 262 -31.02 -42.23 -5.69
C SER A 262 -30.24 -41.03 -5.06
N GLY A 263 -30.95 -40.15 -4.33
CA GLY A 263 -30.36 -39.27 -3.30
C GLY A 263 -30.97 -37.85 -3.19
N ASP A 264 -31.05 -37.30 -1.97
CA ASP A 264 -31.57 -35.95 -1.67
C ASP A 264 -30.50 -34.87 -1.96
N THR A 265 -30.74 -34.07 -2.99
CA THR A 265 -29.77 -33.12 -3.59
C THR A 265 -30.14 -31.65 -3.40
N ALA A 266 -31.15 -31.35 -2.57
CA ALA A 266 -31.65 -29.99 -2.34
C ALA A 266 -30.58 -28.94 -1.94
N PRO A 267 -29.54 -29.24 -1.13
CA PRO A 267 -28.52 -28.25 -0.75
C PRO A 267 -27.60 -27.86 -1.91
N ILE A 268 -27.23 -28.83 -2.74
CA ILE A 268 -26.33 -28.64 -3.89
C ILE A 268 -27.01 -27.77 -4.96
N ILE A 269 -28.33 -27.90 -5.11
CA ILE A 269 -29.15 -27.11 -6.03
C ILE A 269 -29.16 -25.63 -5.61
N ALA A 270 -29.37 -25.34 -4.32
CA ALA A 270 -29.38 -23.97 -3.80
C ALA A 270 -28.00 -23.29 -3.92
N GLN A 271 -26.92 -24.05 -3.69
CA GLN A 271 -25.55 -23.54 -3.76
C GLN A 271 -25.11 -23.25 -5.21
N ARG A 272 -25.61 -24.03 -6.19
CA ARG A 272 -25.37 -23.78 -7.62
C ARG A 272 -26.21 -22.63 -8.16
N ASP A 273 -27.47 -22.48 -7.75
CA ASP A 273 -28.34 -21.38 -8.23
C ASP A 273 -27.79 -20.00 -7.84
N ALA A 274 -27.11 -19.89 -6.69
CA ALA A 274 -26.33 -18.72 -6.32
C ALA A 274 -25.14 -18.48 -7.26
N ALA A 275 -24.32 -19.51 -7.52
CA ALA A 275 -23.15 -19.40 -8.40
C ALA A 275 -23.50 -19.04 -9.86
N VAL A 276 -24.64 -19.53 -10.38
CA VAL A 276 -25.11 -19.19 -11.74
C VAL A 276 -25.61 -17.75 -11.82
N ALA A 277 -26.27 -17.25 -10.77
CA ALA A 277 -26.67 -15.84 -10.68
C ALA A 277 -25.43 -14.92 -10.59
N ASP A 278 -24.40 -15.34 -9.87
CA ASP A 278 -23.14 -14.59 -9.73
C ASP A 278 -22.36 -14.54 -11.04
N VAL A 279 -22.28 -15.65 -11.80
CA VAL A 279 -21.66 -15.67 -13.14
C VAL A 279 -22.41 -14.78 -14.14
N ALA A 280 -23.75 -14.74 -14.10
CA ALA A 280 -24.52 -13.85 -14.94
C ALA A 280 -24.23 -12.36 -14.64
N LYS A 281 -24.08 -12.04 -13.34
CA LYS A 281 -23.74 -10.69 -12.86
C LYS A 281 -22.29 -10.30 -13.18
N LEU A 282 -21.36 -11.24 -13.07
CA LEU A 282 -19.97 -11.12 -13.54
C LEU A 282 -19.91 -10.79 -15.03
N ASN A 283 -20.73 -11.47 -15.83
CA ASN A 283 -20.70 -11.27 -17.28
C ASN A 283 -21.25 -9.90 -17.66
N GLU A 284 -22.28 -9.40 -16.94
CA GLU A 284 -22.79 -8.04 -17.09
C GLU A 284 -21.75 -6.97 -16.70
N LEU A 285 -21.03 -7.19 -15.59
CA LEU A 285 -19.95 -6.33 -15.13
C LEU A 285 -18.73 -6.38 -16.06
N TYR A 286 -18.38 -7.54 -16.60
CA TYR A 286 -17.33 -7.70 -17.59
C TYR A 286 -17.66 -7.01 -18.91
N GLN A 287 -18.91 -7.05 -19.38
CA GLN A 287 -19.31 -6.26 -20.55
C GLN A 287 -19.17 -4.76 -20.28
N ARG A 288 -19.56 -4.29 -19.09
CA ARG A 288 -19.45 -2.88 -18.69
C ARG A 288 -17.98 -2.43 -18.59
N SER A 289 -17.13 -3.26 -18.00
CA SER A 289 -15.69 -3.06 -17.93
C SER A 289 -15.03 -3.09 -19.32
N ARG A 290 -15.52 -3.92 -20.25
CA ARG A 290 -15.07 -3.91 -21.66
C ARG A 290 -15.45 -2.63 -22.39
N GLU A 291 -16.66 -2.11 -22.15
CA GLU A 291 -17.11 -0.84 -22.72
C GLU A 291 -16.26 0.33 -22.20
N GLU A 292 -15.99 0.36 -20.90
CA GLU A 292 -15.08 1.33 -20.27
C GLU A 292 -13.63 1.18 -20.77
N THR A 293 -13.16 -0.05 -20.97
CA THR A 293 -11.81 -0.32 -21.50
C THR A 293 -11.67 0.14 -22.95
N GLU A 294 -12.71 0.01 -23.78
CA GLU A 294 -12.70 0.57 -25.14
C GLU A 294 -12.79 2.11 -25.15
N GLU A 295 -13.50 2.70 -24.19
CA GLU A 295 -13.51 4.16 -24.00
C GLU A 295 -12.13 4.67 -23.54
N LEU A 296 -11.48 3.96 -22.62
CA LEU A 296 -10.12 4.19 -22.16
C LEU A 296 -9.08 4.00 -23.27
N LYS A 297 -9.21 3.00 -24.14
CA LYS A 297 -8.37 2.88 -25.35
C LYS A 297 -8.55 4.07 -26.29
N GLY A 298 -9.77 4.59 -26.41
CA GLY A 298 -10.04 5.83 -27.13
C GLY A 298 -9.36 7.05 -26.51
N VAL A 299 -9.31 7.13 -25.17
CA VAL A 299 -8.57 8.17 -24.43
C VAL A 299 -7.06 7.99 -24.59
N ILE A 300 -6.53 6.78 -24.46
CA ILE A 300 -5.12 6.45 -24.63
C ILE A 300 -4.66 6.78 -26.05
N GLY A 301 -5.45 6.46 -27.08
CA GLY A 301 -5.15 6.86 -28.46
C GLY A 301 -5.04 8.38 -28.63
N ARG A 302 -5.93 9.15 -28.01
CA ARG A 302 -5.84 10.63 -28.00
C ARG A 302 -4.62 11.14 -27.22
N LEU A 303 -4.27 10.49 -26.12
CA LEU A 303 -3.10 10.82 -25.32
C LEU A 303 -1.78 10.47 -26.04
N GLU A 304 -1.74 9.40 -26.82
CA GLU A 304 -0.60 9.03 -27.67
C GLU A 304 -0.42 10.01 -28.83
N GLU A 305 -1.51 10.50 -29.42
CA GLU A 305 -1.45 11.58 -30.42
C GLU A 305 -0.92 12.88 -29.81
N LEU A 306 -1.39 13.25 -28.60
CA LEU A 306 -0.87 14.37 -27.83
C LEU A 306 0.61 14.18 -27.46
N ARG A 307 1.01 12.97 -27.04
CA ARG A 307 2.40 12.64 -26.70
C ARG A 307 3.30 12.75 -27.91
N LYS A 308 2.88 12.25 -29.08
CA LYS A 308 3.62 12.41 -30.35
C LYS A 308 3.73 13.88 -30.76
N ALA A 309 2.69 14.68 -30.54
CA ALA A 309 2.73 16.12 -30.81
C ALA A 309 3.70 16.85 -29.86
N GLU A 310 3.74 16.48 -28.58
CA GLU A 310 4.69 17.01 -27.59
C GLU A 310 6.13 16.52 -27.85
N GLU A 311 6.33 15.26 -28.24
CA GLU A 311 7.64 14.74 -28.68
C GLU A 311 8.15 15.52 -29.90
N GLN A 312 7.29 15.81 -30.87
CA GLN A 312 7.65 16.65 -32.02
C GLN A 312 8.00 18.10 -31.61
N ARG A 313 7.26 18.68 -30.65
CA ARG A 313 7.59 20.01 -30.08
C ARG A 313 8.90 19.98 -29.30
N ALA A 314 9.16 18.92 -28.55
CA ALA A 314 10.39 18.72 -27.81
C ALA A 314 11.58 18.54 -28.76
N ASP A 315 11.44 17.74 -29.81
CA ASP A 315 12.46 17.58 -30.86
C ASP A 315 12.73 18.91 -31.58
N GLN A 316 11.69 19.69 -31.85
CA GLN A 316 11.85 21.03 -32.42
C GLN A 316 12.57 21.97 -31.46
N ALA A 317 12.22 21.96 -30.17
CA ALA A 317 12.89 22.74 -29.14
C ALA A 317 14.35 22.30 -28.90
N VAL A 318 14.66 20.99 -29.04
CA VAL A 318 16.02 20.47 -28.97
C VAL A 318 16.85 20.95 -30.15
N ARG A 319 16.30 20.92 -31.37
CA ARG A 319 16.97 21.47 -32.57
C ARG A 319 17.20 22.97 -32.44
N GLU A 320 16.21 23.73 -31.99
CA GLU A 320 16.32 25.17 -31.75
C GLU A 320 17.35 25.48 -30.65
N ARG A 321 17.43 24.65 -29.61
CA ARG A 321 18.47 24.74 -28.57
C ARG A 321 19.86 24.40 -29.11
N GLU A 322 19.97 23.45 -30.02
CA GLU A 322 21.24 23.10 -30.67
C GLU A 322 21.72 24.22 -31.61
N GLU A 323 20.81 24.82 -32.38
CA GLU A 323 21.07 26.02 -33.19
C GLU A 323 21.48 27.21 -32.32
N LEU A 324 20.74 27.48 -31.23
CA LEU A 324 21.09 28.52 -30.26
C LEU A 324 22.42 28.23 -29.56
N ARG A 325 22.74 26.96 -29.25
CA ARG A 325 24.06 26.57 -28.70
C ARG A 325 25.18 26.79 -29.70
N ALA A 326 24.95 26.49 -30.98
CA ALA A 326 25.91 26.76 -32.04
C ALA A 326 26.13 28.27 -32.19
N GLU A 327 25.05 29.07 -32.19
CA GLU A 327 25.13 30.54 -32.24
C GLU A 327 25.82 31.10 -31.00
N LEU A 328 25.52 30.57 -29.81
CA LEU A 328 26.16 30.98 -28.55
C LEU A 328 27.64 30.60 -28.52
N HIS A 329 28.01 29.46 -29.10
CA HIS A 329 29.40 29.05 -29.24
C HIS A 329 30.15 29.95 -30.24
N GLU A 330 29.51 30.36 -31.33
CA GLU A 330 30.07 31.32 -32.28
C GLU A 330 30.18 32.74 -31.70
N ARG A 331 29.17 33.19 -30.95
CA ARG A 331 29.22 34.44 -30.17
C ARG A 331 30.27 34.38 -29.07
N ARG A 332 30.47 33.23 -28.41
CA ARG A 332 31.54 33.03 -27.43
C ARG A 332 32.92 33.08 -28.10
N ARG A 333 33.12 32.44 -29.25
CA ARG A 333 34.36 32.59 -30.03
C ARG A 333 34.57 34.03 -30.52
N SER A 334 33.49 34.75 -30.85
CA SER A 334 33.58 36.19 -31.13
C SER A 334 33.98 36.97 -29.89
N ALA A 335 33.37 36.70 -28.73
CA ALA A 335 33.68 37.35 -27.47
C ALA A 335 35.10 37.01 -26.98
N GLU A 336 35.60 35.80 -27.22
CA GLU A 336 37.00 35.41 -26.94
C GLU A 336 37.98 36.13 -27.88
N ARG A 337 37.63 36.27 -29.17
CA ARG A 337 38.40 37.13 -30.11
C ARG A 337 38.34 38.60 -29.71
N ASP A 338 37.19 39.09 -29.27
CA ASP A 338 37.01 40.47 -28.79
C ASP A 338 37.71 40.67 -27.45
N ALA A 339 37.75 39.69 -26.56
CA ALA A 339 38.51 39.71 -25.31
C ALA A 339 40.02 39.72 -25.58
N ALA A 340 40.51 38.89 -26.49
CA ALA A 340 41.90 38.92 -26.96
C ALA A 340 42.22 40.24 -27.66
N ARG A 341 41.26 40.83 -28.39
CA ARG A 341 41.39 42.15 -29.00
C ARG A 341 41.36 43.26 -27.96
N ILE A 342 40.56 43.15 -26.90
CA ILE A 342 40.52 44.07 -25.75
C ILE A 342 41.83 43.97 -24.96
N GLU A 343 42.40 42.77 -24.81
CA GLU A 343 43.69 42.56 -24.17
C GLU A 343 44.83 43.13 -25.02
N TRP A 344 44.82 42.90 -26.34
CA TRP A 344 45.73 43.56 -27.27
C TRP A 344 45.55 45.08 -27.29
N LEU A 345 44.31 45.57 -27.21
CA LEU A 345 43.99 46.99 -27.09
C LEU A 345 44.41 47.54 -25.74
N ARG A 346 44.33 46.79 -24.62
CA ARG A 346 44.86 47.18 -23.31
C ARG A 346 46.36 47.24 -23.32
N ASP A 347 47.04 46.28 -23.94
CA ASP A 347 48.49 46.28 -24.12
C ASP A 347 48.94 47.44 -25.05
N THR A 348 48.12 47.74 -26.06
CA THR A 348 48.33 48.91 -26.93
C THR A 348 47.99 50.22 -26.22
N VAL A 349 46.97 50.25 -25.37
CA VAL A 349 46.61 51.39 -24.52
C VAL A 349 47.69 51.60 -23.48
N ALA A 350 48.27 50.57 -22.86
CA ALA A 350 49.40 50.69 -21.95
C ALA A 350 50.66 51.22 -22.67
N ARG A 351 50.94 50.77 -23.91
CA ARG A 351 51.98 51.36 -24.77
C ARG A 351 51.67 52.80 -25.15
N LEU A 352 50.41 53.13 -25.42
CA LEU A 352 49.95 54.48 -25.73
C LEU A 352 49.92 55.37 -24.49
N GLU A 353 49.65 54.86 -23.30
CA GLU A 353 49.71 55.51 -21.99
C GLU A 353 51.16 55.85 -21.66
N GLY A 354 52.12 54.98 -22.01
CA GLY A 354 53.54 55.35 -21.98
C GLY A 354 53.88 56.52 -22.92
N ARG A 355 53.33 56.51 -24.14
CA ARG A 355 53.48 57.62 -25.10
C ARG A 355 52.68 58.87 -24.73
N VAL A 356 51.57 58.72 -24.01
CA VAL A 356 50.71 59.78 -23.48
C VAL A 356 51.37 60.37 -22.25
N ALA A 357 52.05 59.60 -21.40
CA ALA A 357 52.87 60.14 -20.31
C ALA A 357 54.06 60.95 -20.85
N ASP A 358 54.65 60.54 -21.98
CA ASP A 358 55.65 61.33 -22.71
C ASP A 358 55.04 62.59 -23.36
N ALA A 359 53.85 62.47 -23.95
CA ALA A 359 53.11 63.59 -24.53
C ALA A 359 52.52 64.53 -23.46
N GLU A 360 52.22 64.05 -22.25
CA GLU A 360 51.74 64.79 -21.07
C GLU A 360 52.89 65.58 -20.45
N ARG A 361 54.12 65.06 -20.49
CA ARG A 361 55.33 65.85 -20.20
C ARG A 361 55.50 67.00 -21.18
N GLN A 362 55.31 66.77 -22.48
CA GLN A 362 55.29 67.84 -23.51
C GLN A 362 54.07 68.77 -23.38
N ALA A 363 52.90 68.24 -23.00
CA ALA A 363 51.67 68.99 -22.83
C ALA A 363 51.67 69.81 -21.52
N ALA A 364 52.41 69.40 -20.49
CA ALA A 364 52.62 70.21 -19.28
C ALA A 364 53.46 71.46 -19.58
N GLU A 365 54.47 71.35 -20.46
CA GLU A 365 55.21 72.51 -20.99
C GLU A 365 54.31 73.43 -21.83
N LEU A 366 53.47 72.87 -22.72
CA LEU A 366 52.51 73.65 -23.53
C LEU A 366 51.29 74.17 -22.72
N SER A 367 50.94 73.52 -21.60
CA SER A 367 49.83 73.91 -20.72
C SER A 367 50.22 75.05 -19.79
N ALA A 368 51.51 75.23 -19.49
CA ALA A 368 51.99 76.44 -18.86
C ALA A 368 51.83 77.67 -19.78
N GLU A 369 52.03 77.50 -21.10
CA GLU A 369 51.75 78.52 -22.12
C GLU A 369 50.24 78.77 -22.34
N ASN A 370 49.41 77.72 -22.32
CA ASN A 370 47.96 77.86 -22.53
C ASN A 370 47.17 78.34 -21.29
N ALA A 371 47.75 78.25 -20.08
CA ALA A 371 47.15 78.80 -18.87
C ALA A 371 47.05 80.34 -18.91
N GLU A 372 47.94 81.00 -19.65
CA GLU A 372 47.90 82.46 -19.88
C GLU A 372 46.80 82.87 -20.88
N LEU A 373 46.48 81.99 -21.85
CA LEU A 373 45.41 82.20 -22.84
C LEU A 373 44.01 81.80 -22.33
N ALA A 374 43.91 80.85 -21.40
CA ALA A 374 42.65 80.39 -20.82
C ALA A 374 42.02 81.37 -19.82
N ALA A 375 42.79 82.32 -19.26
CA ALA A 375 42.28 83.39 -18.41
C ALA A 375 41.33 84.36 -19.15
N GLN A 376 41.36 84.39 -20.49
CA GLN A 376 40.53 85.29 -21.29
C GLN A 376 39.18 84.68 -21.75
N ASN A 377 38.98 83.37 -21.65
CA ASN A 377 37.80 82.69 -22.25
C ASN A 377 36.76 82.14 -21.25
N SER A 378 37.01 82.26 -19.94
CA SER A 378 36.17 81.66 -18.88
C SER A 378 34.83 82.40 -18.62
N ALA A 379 34.67 83.64 -19.10
CA ALA A 379 33.45 84.43 -18.85
C ALA A 379 32.25 84.12 -19.78
N LEU A 380 32.43 83.34 -20.85
CA LEU A 380 31.41 83.12 -21.88
C LEU A 380 30.68 81.76 -21.80
N VAL A 381 31.29 80.72 -21.22
CA VAL A 381 30.72 79.36 -21.19
C VAL A 381 29.76 79.13 -20.02
N GLN A 382 29.97 79.80 -18.88
CA GLN A 382 29.12 79.70 -17.70
C GLN A 382 27.69 80.25 -17.88
N ARG A 383 27.43 81.06 -18.92
CA ARG A 383 26.07 81.57 -19.23
C ARG A 383 25.25 80.64 -20.15
N ALA A 384 25.87 79.67 -20.83
CA ALA A 384 25.17 78.81 -21.79
C ALA A 384 24.58 77.53 -21.15
N VAL A 385 25.27 76.94 -20.16
CA VAL A 385 24.88 75.65 -19.56
C VAL A 385 23.66 75.77 -18.63
N THR A 386 23.54 76.88 -17.91
CA THR A 386 22.42 77.13 -16.97
C THR A 386 21.09 77.37 -17.68
N LYS A 387 21.10 77.70 -18.98
CA LYS A 387 19.90 77.94 -19.78
C LYS A 387 19.31 76.65 -20.40
N TYR A 388 20.13 75.60 -20.57
CA TYR A 388 19.68 74.33 -21.18
C TYR A 388 19.06 73.35 -20.17
N ARG A 389 19.52 73.39 -18.91
CA ARG A 389 18.98 72.53 -17.83
C ARG A 389 17.54 72.90 -17.43
N LYS A 390 17.19 74.19 -17.48
CA LYS A 390 15.84 74.70 -17.15
C LYS A 390 14.77 74.44 -18.23
N VAL A 391 15.15 73.99 -19.43
CA VAL A 391 14.20 73.67 -20.52
C VAL A 391 13.77 72.20 -20.45
N VAL A 392 14.64 71.28 -20.02
CA VAL A 392 14.32 69.85 -19.96
C VAL A 392 13.35 69.50 -18.82
N GLU A 393 13.40 70.23 -17.71
CA GLU A 393 12.49 70.02 -16.56
C GLU A 393 11.07 70.57 -16.78
N ARG A 394 10.80 71.30 -17.88
CA ARG A 394 9.48 71.91 -18.16
C ARG A 394 8.61 71.12 -19.14
N VAL A 395 9.14 70.10 -19.84
CA VAL A 395 8.45 69.49 -21.00
C VAL A 395 8.07 68.00 -20.82
N ALA A 396 8.40 67.35 -19.69
CA ALA A 396 7.92 65.99 -19.39
C ALA A 396 7.94 65.63 -17.88
N PRO A 397 6.85 65.88 -17.13
CA PRO A 397 6.67 65.38 -15.77
C PRO A 397 6.37 63.87 -15.76
N ARG A 398 6.60 63.21 -14.60
CA ARG A 398 6.35 61.78 -14.40
C ARG A 398 4.87 61.42 -14.68
N GLY A 399 4.64 60.31 -15.38
CA GLY A 399 3.30 59.80 -15.73
C GLY A 399 2.80 60.15 -17.13
N THR A 400 3.66 60.56 -18.06
CA THR A 400 3.28 60.86 -19.45
C THR A 400 3.92 59.87 -20.44
N ALA A 401 3.18 59.51 -21.49
CA ALA A 401 3.57 58.51 -22.51
C ALA A 401 4.92 58.79 -23.22
N ARG A 402 5.42 60.02 -23.15
CA ARG A 402 6.71 60.42 -23.71
C ARG A 402 7.91 60.00 -22.84
N ARG A 403 7.71 59.77 -21.55
CA ARG A 403 8.70 59.21 -20.62
C ARG A 403 8.78 57.69 -20.75
N ASP A 404 7.64 57.03 -20.97
CA ASP A 404 7.57 55.57 -21.18
C ASP A 404 8.32 55.16 -22.46
N ALA A 405 8.24 55.97 -23.51
CA ALA A 405 9.05 55.80 -24.72
C ALA A 405 10.57 55.95 -24.48
N TYR A 406 10.99 56.73 -23.48
CA TYR A 406 12.39 56.94 -23.12
C TYR A 406 12.96 55.79 -22.26
N GLU A 407 12.13 55.20 -21.38
CA GLU A 407 12.47 54.01 -20.59
C GLU A 407 12.55 52.74 -21.48
N ILE A 408 11.67 52.63 -22.48
CA ILE A 408 11.70 51.55 -23.51
C ILE A 408 12.97 51.63 -24.37
N LEU A 409 13.41 52.84 -24.73
CA LEU A 409 14.64 53.05 -25.52
C LEU A 409 15.93 52.64 -24.78
N LEU A 410 15.88 52.56 -23.44
CA LEU A 410 16.97 52.14 -22.57
C LEU A 410 16.86 50.65 -22.15
N GLY A 411 15.93 49.90 -22.75
CA GLY A 411 15.81 48.45 -22.58
C GLY A 411 15.12 48.00 -21.29
N ARG A 412 14.35 48.87 -20.62
CA ARG A 412 13.58 48.53 -19.42
C ARG A 412 12.11 48.29 -19.79
N LYS A 413 11.49 47.22 -19.25
CA LYS A 413 10.06 46.92 -19.48
C LYS A 413 9.17 47.83 -18.61
N PRO A 414 8.07 48.40 -19.17
CA PRO A 414 7.01 49.00 -18.37
C PRO A 414 6.23 47.88 -17.67
N GLY A 415 6.29 47.82 -16.34
CA GLY A 415 5.60 46.82 -15.52
C GLY A 415 4.21 47.28 -15.10
N VAL A 416 3.23 46.39 -15.26
CA VAL A 416 1.92 46.44 -14.59
C VAL A 416 2.17 46.37 -13.08
N PRO A 417 1.50 47.19 -12.24
CA PRO A 417 1.61 47.04 -10.78
C PRO A 417 1.05 45.67 -10.40
N GLN A 418 1.84 44.84 -9.74
CA GLN A 418 1.26 43.84 -8.85
C GLN A 418 0.49 44.59 -7.76
N PRO A 419 -0.64 44.06 -7.26
CA PRO A 419 -1.34 44.69 -6.15
C PRO A 419 -0.32 44.87 -5.03
N GLU A 420 -0.14 46.11 -4.58
CA GLU A 420 0.57 46.38 -3.34
C GLU A 420 -0.19 45.62 -2.27
N GLU A 421 0.37 44.48 -1.84
CA GLU A 421 0.05 43.97 -0.51
C GLU A 421 0.29 45.15 0.42
N VAL A 422 -0.75 45.50 1.17
CA VAL A 422 -0.64 46.47 2.25
C VAL A 422 0.33 45.85 3.25
N VAL A 423 1.63 46.14 3.11
CA VAL A 423 2.63 45.74 4.09
C VAL A 423 2.34 46.58 5.32
N GLU A 424 1.55 46.01 6.23
CA GLU A 424 1.39 46.58 7.55
C GLU A 424 2.79 46.68 8.18
N THR A 425 3.21 47.90 8.46
CA THR A 425 4.57 48.23 8.92
C THR A 425 4.65 48.47 10.43
N GLY A 426 3.52 48.42 11.12
CA GLY A 426 3.42 48.71 12.55
C GLY A 426 3.87 47.57 13.47
N PRO A 427 4.15 47.86 14.75
CA PRO A 427 4.48 46.88 15.78
C PRO A 427 3.32 45.90 16.01
N LEU A 428 3.62 44.73 16.57
CA LEU A 428 2.66 43.65 16.79
C LEU A 428 2.85 43.05 18.19
N PRO A 429 1.78 42.78 18.96
CA PRO A 429 1.90 42.08 20.24
C PRO A 429 2.29 40.60 20.02
N VAL A 430 3.12 40.07 20.92
CA VAL A 430 3.42 38.63 20.99
C VAL A 430 3.08 38.05 22.37
N PRO A 431 2.70 36.77 22.46
CA PRO A 431 2.51 36.08 23.72
C PRO A 431 3.77 36.15 24.57
N CYS A 432 3.58 36.36 25.87
CA CYS A 432 4.67 36.38 26.84
C CYS A 432 4.17 35.82 28.18
N SER A 433 4.99 34.96 28.80
CA SER A 433 4.76 34.39 30.11
C SER A 433 5.75 34.97 31.13
N ASP A 434 5.25 35.28 32.34
CA ASP A 434 6.10 35.68 33.48
C ASP A 434 6.91 34.52 34.05
N LYS A 435 6.50 33.28 33.78
CA LYS A 435 7.19 32.03 34.15
C LYS A 435 7.38 31.18 32.90
N PRO A 436 8.25 31.61 31.97
CA PRO A 436 8.46 30.89 30.72
C PRO A 436 9.19 29.58 31.02
N LEU A 437 8.73 28.48 30.42
CA LEU A 437 9.49 27.23 30.34
C LEU A 437 10.54 27.31 29.22
N VAL A 438 10.21 28.03 28.15
CA VAL A 438 11.05 28.21 26.97
C VAL A 438 11.32 29.70 26.72
N SER A 439 12.58 30.05 26.45
CA SER A 439 12.94 31.38 25.95
C SER A 439 13.22 31.29 24.45
N VAL A 440 12.35 31.91 23.64
CA VAL A 440 12.54 32.05 22.20
C VAL A 440 13.50 33.20 21.94
N ILE A 441 14.62 32.95 21.28
CA ILE A 441 15.69 33.91 21.03
C ILE A 441 15.75 34.17 19.53
N VAL A 442 15.51 35.42 19.13
CA VAL A 442 15.50 35.86 17.73
C VAL A 442 16.59 36.92 17.51
N PRO A 443 17.72 36.59 16.87
CA PRO A 443 18.73 37.58 16.50
C PRO A 443 18.27 38.40 15.28
N VAL A 444 18.48 39.72 15.31
CA VAL A 444 18.01 40.65 14.27
C VAL A 444 19.11 41.63 13.89
N HIS A 445 19.34 41.82 12.59
CA HIS A 445 20.18 42.89 12.04
C HIS A 445 19.48 43.50 10.81
N GLY A 446 18.51 44.37 11.08
CA GLY A 446 17.60 44.96 10.10
C GLY A 446 16.55 44.00 9.53
N LYS A 447 16.00 44.35 8.37
CA LYS A 447 14.98 43.57 7.63
C LYS A 447 13.68 43.39 8.42
N TRP A 448 13.16 44.49 8.95
CA TRP A 448 11.88 44.54 9.67
C TRP A 448 10.75 43.69 9.08
N PRO A 449 10.48 43.66 7.75
CA PRO A 449 9.37 42.87 7.21
C PRO A 449 9.40 41.39 7.61
N TYR A 450 10.57 40.76 7.56
CA TYR A 450 10.75 39.35 7.94
C TYR A 450 10.60 39.15 9.45
N THR A 451 11.24 40.02 10.24
CA THR A 451 11.14 39.98 11.70
C THR A 451 9.69 40.13 12.16
N ARG A 452 8.93 41.05 11.57
CA ARG A 452 7.50 41.24 11.86
C ARG A 452 6.70 39.98 11.49
N GLN A 453 6.99 39.36 10.36
CA GLN A 453 6.34 38.12 9.95
C GLN A 453 6.63 36.98 10.94
N CYS A 454 7.89 36.78 11.33
CA CYS A 454 8.30 35.84 12.37
C CYS A 454 7.52 36.06 13.68
N LEU A 455 7.47 37.30 14.19
CA LEU A 455 6.70 37.65 15.40
C LEU A 455 5.20 37.40 15.24
N ARG A 456 4.63 37.64 14.05
CA ARG A 456 3.23 37.34 13.76
C ARG A 456 2.92 35.85 13.85
N PHE A 457 3.79 34.99 13.32
CA PHE A 457 3.61 33.54 13.42
C PHE A 457 3.80 33.04 14.86
N LEU A 458 4.76 33.58 15.59
CA LEU A 458 4.92 33.30 17.03
C LEU A 458 3.66 33.68 17.83
N GLY A 459 2.99 34.78 17.48
CA GLY A 459 1.75 35.20 18.14
C GLY A 459 0.45 34.63 17.58
N GLY A 460 0.48 34.07 16.37
CA GLY A 460 -0.71 33.57 15.67
C GLY A 460 -1.04 32.11 15.95
N HIS A 461 -0.08 31.33 16.47
CA HIS A 461 -0.27 29.90 16.75
C HIS A 461 -0.46 29.64 18.24
N VAL A 462 -1.52 28.89 18.57
CA VAL A 462 -1.81 28.47 19.93
C VAL A 462 -0.84 27.36 20.32
N VAL A 463 -0.14 27.54 21.44
CA VAL A 463 0.72 26.53 22.07
C VAL A 463 0.40 26.44 23.55
N SER A 464 0.51 25.25 24.14
CA SER A 464 0.27 25.01 25.57
C SER A 464 1.49 25.36 26.43
N VAL A 465 2.69 25.26 25.87
CA VAL A 465 3.96 25.56 26.54
C VAL A 465 4.09 27.07 26.80
N PRO A 466 4.31 27.51 28.06
CA PRO A 466 4.55 28.92 28.36
C PRO A 466 5.95 29.35 27.87
N PHE A 467 6.03 30.45 27.12
CA PHE A 467 7.30 30.98 26.60
C PHE A 467 7.43 32.51 26.73
N GLU A 468 8.67 33.01 26.63
CA GLU A 468 8.98 34.43 26.43
C GLU A 468 9.69 34.62 25.08
N VAL A 469 9.56 35.80 24.47
CA VAL A 469 10.27 36.16 23.24
C VAL A 469 11.34 37.21 23.53
N ILE A 470 12.60 36.83 23.33
CA ILE A 470 13.76 37.71 23.44
C ILE A 470 14.26 38.02 22.03
N VAL A 471 14.16 39.27 21.64
CA VAL A 471 14.73 39.74 20.37
C VAL A 471 16.04 40.43 20.66
N VAL A 472 17.13 39.94 20.05
CA VAL A 472 18.46 40.54 20.16
C VAL A 472 18.71 41.38 18.92
N ASP A 473 18.53 42.70 19.05
CA ASP A 473 18.88 43.68 18.02
C ASP A 473 20.41 43.86 17.99
N ASP A 474 21.03 43.26 16.98
CA ASP A 474 22.47 43.23 16.79
C ASP A 474 22.98 44.44 15.99
N ALA A 475 22.68 45.64 16.49
CA ALA A 475 22.97 46.91 15.85
C ALA A 475 22.34 47.06 14.45
N SER A 476 21.01 46.89 14.35
CA SER A 476 20.29 47.05 13.08
C SER A 476 20.57 48.40 12.38
N PRO A 477 20.78 48.42 11.06
CA PRO A 477 21.07 49.65 10.31
C PRO A 477 19.80 50.44 9.91
N ASP A 478 18.61 49.91 10.20
CA ASP A 478 17.30 50.49 9.89
C ASP A 478 16.50 50.78 11.17
N ASP A 479 15.21 51.12 11.03
CA ASP A 479 14.31 51.44 12.15
C ASP A 479 13.71 50.20 12.86
N SER A 480 14.30 49.01 12.67
CA SER A 480 13.82 47.76 13.30
C SER A 480 13.85 47.84 14.82
N ALA A 481 14.89 48.46 15.40
CA ALA A 481 15.06 48.54 16.85
C ALA A 481 13.93 49.36 17.52
N GLU A 482 13.55 50.49 16.91
CA GLU A 482 12.46 51.34 17.39
C GLU A 482 11.11 50.62 17.30
N LYS A 483 10.87 49.89 16.20
CA LYS A 483 9.63 49.11 16.00
C LYS A 483 9.53 47.93 16.97
N LEU A 484 10.64 47.23 17.19
CA LEU A 484 10.72 46.14 18.17
C LEU A 484 10.47 46.63 19.60
N ALA A 485 11.01 47.79 19.96
CA ALA A 485 10.77 48.39 21.28
C ALA A 485 9.28 48.75 21.51
N ALA A 486 8.51 48.92 20.44
CA ALA A 486 7.07 49.18 20.48
C ALA A 486 6.21 47.90 20.43
N CYS A 487 6.80 46.71 20.29
CA CYS A 487 6.07 45.44 20.29
C CYS A 487 5.80 44.98 21.74
N GLU A 488 4.53 44.86 22.12
CA GLU A 488 4.14 44.31 23.42
C GLU A 488 4.52 42.83 23.52
N GLY A 489 5.01 42.40 24.68
CA GLY A 489 5.45 41.03 24.93
C GLY A 489 6.86 40.69 24.42
N VAL A 490 7.47 41.53 23.58
CA VAL A 490 8.87 41.37 23.15
C VAL A 490 9.82 41.90 24.22
N ARG A 491 10.80 41.09 24.61
CA ARG A 491 11.93 41.52 25.44
C ARG A 491 13.13 41.85 24.55
N LEU A 492 13.30 43.14 24.27
CA LEU A 492 14.37 43.63 23.41
C LEU A 492 15.71 43.73 24.16
N VAL A 493 16.77 43.13 23.59
CA VAL A 493 18.17 43.30 24.01
C VAL A 493 18.92 43.96 22.86
N ARG A 494 19.64 45.05 23.12
CA ARG A 494 20.32 45.83 22.08
C ARG A 494 21.83 45.78 22.24
N THR A 495 22.56 45.66 21.14
CA THR A 495 24.02 45.76 21.11
C THR A 495 24.47 47.09 20.49
N GLU A 496 25.62 47.61 20.94
CA GLU A 496 26.20 48.83 20.39
C GLU A 496 26.93 48.60 19.05
N ARG A 497 27.30 47.35 18.78
CA ARG A 497 28.04 46.93 17.59
C ARG A 497 27.53 45.56 17.15
N ASN A 498 27.56 45.30 15.85
CA ASN A 498 27.22 44.00 15.26
C ASN A 498 28.19 42.92 15.78
N LEU A 499 27.67 41.98 16.57
CA LEU A 499 28.36 40.83 17.16
C LEU A 499 28.28 39.58 16.27
N GLY A 500 27.47 39.61 15.22
CA GLY A 500 27.16 38.48 14.36
C GLY A 500 26.17 37.51 15.02
N PHE A 501 25.72 36.52 14.25
CA PHE A 501 24.71 35.53 14.68
C PHE A 501 25.10 34.86 16.01
N ILE A 502 26.32 34.36 16.09
CA ILE A 502 26.86 33.67 17.28
C ILE A 502 26.80 34.56 18.53
N GLY A 503 27.26 35.81 18.40
CA GLY A 503 27.30 36.74 19.52
C GLY A 503 25.90 37.15 19.98
N ALA A 504 25.00 37.41 19.05
CA ALA A 504 23.60 37.74 19.34
C ALA A 504 22.86 36.59 20.04
N CYS A 505 23.00 35.36 19.54
CA CYS A 505 22.39 34.17 20.15
C CYS A 505 22.91 33.92 21.56
N ASN A 506 24.23 33.96 21.77
CA ASN A 506 24.84 33.77 23.09
C ASN A 506 24.40 34.86 24.09
N LEU A 507 24.27 36.12 23.64
CA LEU A 507 23.75 37.20 24.48
C LEU A 507 22.28 36.96 24.84
N GLY A 508 21.44 36.57 23.86
CA GLY A 508 20.04 36.21 24.11
C GLY A 508 19.90 35.10 25.17
N ALA A 509 20.75 34.08 25.08
CA ALA A 509 20.79 32.97 26.04
C ALA A 509 21.14 33.41 27.48
N GLN A 510 21.97 34.45 27.64
CA GLN A 510 22.28 35.02 28.96
C GLN A 510 21.07 35.75 29.58
N HIS A 511 20.21 36.32 28.74
CA HIS A 511 18.99 37.02 29.19
C HIS A 511 17.78 36.09 29.38
N ALA A 512 17.83 34.88 28.84
CA ALA A 512 16.78 33.87 28.93
C ALA A 512 16.44 33.46 30.36
N ARG A 513 15.15 33.34 30.67
CA ARG A 513 14.62 32.86 31.97
C ARG A 513 14.14 31.42 31.91
N GLY A 514 13.77 30.91 30.74
CA GLY A 514 13.31 29.55 30.54
C GLY A 514 14.40 28.50 30.82
N GLU A 515 13.94 27.28 31.09
CA GLU A 515 14.81 26.10 31.27
C GLU A 515 15.31 25.57 29.92
N HIS A 516 14.64 25.94 28.83
CA HIS A 516 15.00 25.59 27.46
C HIS A 516 15.14 26.84 26.60
N LEU A 517 16.07 26.81 25.65
CA LEU A 517 16.38 27.89 24.73
C LEU A 517 15.93 27.48 23.33
N PHE A 518 15.06 28.26 22.70
CA PHE A 518 14.69 28.04 21.31
C PHE A 518 15.30 29.14 20.44
N PHE A 519 16.32 28.80 19.65
CA PHE A 519 16.92 29.72 18.69
C PHE A 519 16.13 29.68 17.40
N LEU A 520 15.64 30.84 16.97
CA LEU A 520 14.81 31.01 15.78
C LEU A 520 15.33 32.17 14.95
N ASN A 521 15.61 31.92 13.67
CA ASN A 521 15.99 32.99 12.76
C ASN A 521 14.81 33.97 12.53
N ASN A 522 15.13 35.24 12.28
CA ASN A 522 14.12 36.26 12.04
C ASN A 522 13.41 36.12 10.67
N ASP A 523 13.90 35.26 9.79
CA ASP A 523 13.35 34.91 8.48
C ASP A 523 12.69 33.51 8.47
N ALA A 524 12.27 33.03 9.65
CA ALA A 524 11.56 31.76 9.83
C ALA A 524 10.10 31.96 10.32
N GLU A 525 9.22 31.04 9.90
CA GLU A 525 7.80 30.99 10.23
C GLU A 525 7.48 29.65 10.89
N VAL A 526 7.06 29.72 12.15
CA VAL A 526 6.61 28.53 12.90
C VAL A 526 5.19 28.13 12.49
N THR A 527 4.86 26.84 12.65
CA THR A 527 3.55 26.26 12.31
C THR A 527 2.74 25.90 13.57
N GLU A 528 1.53 25.38 13.43
CA GLU A 528 0.72 25.00 14.59
C GLU A 528 1.40 23.95 15.48
N SER A 529 1.22 24.06 16.81
CA SER A 529 1.76 23.12 17.81
C SER A 529 3.29 22.93 17.79
N TRP A 530 4.04 23.74 17.04
CA TRP A 530 5.49 23.59 16.84
C TRP A 530 6.25 23.42 18.17
N LEU A 531 5.92 24.26 19.16
CA LEU A 531 6.63 24.28 20.44
C LEU A 531 6.21 23.12 21.34
N ASP A 532 4.92 22.76 21.34
CA ASP A 532 4.41 21.63 22.10
C ASP A 532 5.08 20.34 21.62
N VAL A 533 5.15 20.13 20.32
CA VAL A 533 5.81 18.96 19.69
C VAL A 533 7.30 18.88 20.04
N LEU A 534 8.03 20.01 19.95
CA LEU A 534 9.45 20.05 20.30
C LEU A 534 9.67 19.77 21.79
N MET A 535 8.82 20.32 22.67
CA MET A 535 8.91 20.13 24.11
C MET A 535 8.53 18.72 24.56
N ASP A 536 7.52 18.12 23.94
CA ASP A 536 7.14 16.72 24.20
C ASP A 536 8.28 15.77 23.83
N THR A 537 8.97 16.07 22.73
CA THR A 537 10.19 15.35 22.33
C THR A 537 11.33 15.56 23.33
N MET A 538 11.55 16.79 23.80
CA MET A 538 12.58 17.07 24.81
C MET A 538 12.31 16.36 26.15
N ARG A 539 11.03 16.13 26.49
CA ARG A 539 10.60 15.47 27.72
C ARG A 539 10.55 13.94 27.63
N SER A 540 10.47 13.37 26.43
CA SER A 540 10.35 11.92 26.26
C SER A 540 11.62 11.16 26.66
N ASP A 541 12.79 11.81 26.61
CA ASP A 541 14.06 11.25 27.06
C ASP A 541 14.97 12.36 27.61
N GLU A 542 15.37 12.24 28.88
CA GLU A 542 16.26 13.20 29.55
C GLU A 542 17.65 13.31 28.89
N ARG A 543 18.03 12.30 28.09
CA ARG A 543 19.29 12.30 27.33
C ARG A 543 19.20 13.18 26.08
N ILE A 544 18.04 13.67 25.65
CA ILE A 544 17.93 14.60 24.53
C ILE A 544 18.37 16.00 24.99
N GLY A 545 19.44 16.51 24.39
CA GLY A 545 19.99 17.85 24.70
C GLY A 545 19.61 18.91 23.67
N LEU A 546 19.39 18.50 22.41
CA LEU A 546 19.06 19.37 21.28
C LEU A 546 18.01 18.72 20.38
N VAL A 547 16.95 19.47 20.04
CA VAL A 547 15.89 19.08 19.11
C VAL A 547 15.80 20.11 17.99
N GLY A 548 15.89 19.69 16.73
CA GLY A 548 15.64 20.56 15.58
C GLY A 548 14.29 20.32 14.92
N ALA A 549 13.73 21.39 14.36
CA ALA A 549 12.54 21.31 13.50
C ALA A 549 12.91 20.83 12.08
N LYS A 550 11.94 20.25 11.37
CA LYS A 550 12.05 20.02 9.92
C LYS A 550 11.84 21.35 9.20
N LEU A 551 12.78 21.71 8.33
CA LEU A 551 12.75 22.97 7.60
C LEU A 551 12.21 22.76 6.19
N VAL A 552 11.31 23.66 5.76
CA VAL A 552 10.79 23.71 4.39
C VAL A 552 10.97 25.10 3.80
N TYR A 553 11.10 25.18 2.48
CA TYR A 553 11.11 26.46 1.79
C TYR A 553 9.69 27.03 1.70
N PRO A 554 9.55 28.36 1.47
CA PRO A 554 8.26 28.98 1.21
C PRO A 554 7.50 28.41 0.00
N ASP A 555 8.22 27.76 -0.93
CA ASP A 555 7.62 27.08 -2.09
C ASP A 555 7.12 25.65 -1.79
N GLY A 556 7.23 25.20 -0.54
CA GLY A 556 6.77 23.90 -0.08
C GLY A 556 7.78 22.76 -0.23
N ARG A 557 8.94 22.98 -0.86
CA ARG A 557 9.98 21.93 -0.96
C ARG A 557 10.72 21.74 0.36
N LEU A 558 11.20 20.52 0.59
CA LEU A 558 12.00 20.20 1.77
C LEU A 558 13.34 20.96 1.71
N GLN A 559 13.69 21.62 2.81
CA GLN A 559 15.00 22.25 2.96
C GLN A 559 15.95 21.35 3.75
N GLU A 560 15.48 20.79 4.86
CA GLU A 560 16.29 19.96 5.75
C GLU A 560 15.40 19.11 6.66
N ALA A 561 15.63 17.79 6.70
CA ALA A 561 15.09 16.88 7.70
C ALA A 561 16.23 16.36 8.60
N GLY A 562 16.97 17.29 9.20
CA GLY A 562 18.27 17.05 9.84
C GLY A 562 19.45 17.12 8.87
N GLY A 563 20.62 17.41 9.42
CA GLY A 563 21.88 17.49 8.69
C GLY A 563 22.76 16.26 8.90
N ILE A 564 23.55 15.94 7.87
CA ILE A 564 24.58 14.90 7.87
C ILE A 564 25.94 15.58 7.73
N VAL A 565 26.96 15.09 8.42
CA VAL A 565 28.35 15.53 8.29
C VAL A 565 29.20 14.35 7.80
N TRP A 566 29.95 14.58 6.73
CA TRP A 566 30.89 13.61 6.19
C TRP A 566 32.25 13.69 6.90
N ALA A 567 33.10 12.68 6.75
CA ALA A 567 34.39 12.60 7.43
C ALA A 567 35.34 13.76 7.09
N ASP A 568 35.15 14.40 5.93
CA ASP A 568 35.88 15.62 5.55
C ASP A 568 35.29 16.91 6.15
N GLY A 569 34.28 16.78 7.01
CA GLY A 569 33.55 17.88 7.65
C GLY A 569 32.54 18.58 6.75
N THR A 570 32.30 18.13 5.51
CA THR A 570 31.27 18.74 4.66
C THR A 570 29.87 18.39 5.17
N GLY A 571 28.99 19.41 5.22
CA GLY A 571 27.60 19.26 5.64
C GLY A 571 26.66 18.94 4.47
N TRP A 572 25.64 18.13 4.75
CA TRP A 572 24.60 17.73 3.79
C TRP A 572 23.22 17.85 4.42
N ASN A 573 22.40 18.74 3.87
CA ASN A 573 21.02 18.93 4.30
C ASN A 573 20.15 17.80 3.73
N TYR A 574 19.74 16.86 4.58
CA TYR A 574 19.06 15.65 4.14
C TYR A 574 17.67 15.97 3.56
N GLY A 575 17.43 15.50 2.33
CA GLY A 575 16.19 15.73 1.58
C GLY A 575 16.07 17.11 0.90
N ARG A 576 17.15 17.90 0.83
CA ARG A 576 17.10 19.23 0.20
C ARG A 576 16.56 19.16 -1.24
N GLY A 577 15.48 19.89 -1.48
CA GLY A 577 14.85 20.06 -2.80
C GLY A 577 13.82 19.00 -3.16
N THR A 578 13.55 18.01 -2.30
CA THR A 578 12.58 16.95 -2.53
C THR A 578 11.22 17.26 -1.87
N ASP A 579 10.28 16.32 -1.97
CA ASP A 579 8.99 16.37 -1.28
C ASP A 579 9.18 16.17 0.24
N PRO A 580 8.72 17.10 1.11
CA PRO A 580 8.77 16.93 2.57
C PRO A 580 7.85 15.82 3.11
N GLY A 581 6.95 15.28 2.29
CA GLY A 581 6.05 14.17 2.61
C GLY A 581 6.67 12.77 2.52
N GLY A 582 7.89 12.62 1.99
CA GLY A 582 8.56 11.32 1.87
C GLY A 582 8.68 10.59 3.22
N ALA A 583 8.44 9.28 3.23
CA ALA A 583 8.34 8.48 4.45
C ALA A 583 9.65 8.48 5.26
N GLU A 584 10.80 8.52 4.58
CA GLU A 584 12.14 8.61 5.15
C GLU A 584 12.44 9.96 5.84
N PHE A 585 11.72 11.02 5.49
CA PHE A 585 11.89 12.36 6.06
C PHE A 585 11.01 12.62 7.29
N ASN A 586 10.06 11.72 7.58
CA ASN A 586 9.07 11.88 8.64
C ASN A 586 9.32 11.00 9.88
N VAL A 587 10.54 10.48 10.02
CA VAL A 587 11.00 9.67 11.16
C VAL A 587 11.71 10.54 12.21
N LEU A 588 11.31 10.43 13.48
CA LEU A 588 12.03 11.03 14.61
C LEU A 588 13.34 10.28 14.83
N ARG A 589 14.49 10.96 14.78
CA ARG A 589 15.78 10.26 14.82
C ARG A 589 16.93 11.13 15.28
N ASP A 590 17.99 10.47 15.72
CA ASP A 590 19.27 11.10 16.04
C ASP A 590 20.00 11.51 14.75
N VAL A 591 20.56 12.72 14.73
CA VAL A 591 21.21 13.33 13.55
C VAL A 591 22.53 14.01 13.94
N ASP A 592 23.36 14.34 12.95
CA ASP A 592 24.64 15.03 13.19
C ASP A 592 24.46 16.47 13.62
N TYR A 593 23.47 17.16 13.06
CA TYR A 593 23.11 18.50 13.47
C TYR A 593 21.72 18.86 12.94
N CYS A 594 21.18 19.96 13.46
CA CYS A 594 20.04 20.64 12.88
C CYS A 594 20.45 22.10 12.68
N SER A 595 20.04 22.69 11.56
CA SER A 595 20.36 24.07 11.24
C SER A 595 19.88 25.03 12.33
N GLY A 596 20.72 25.99 12.72
CA GLY A 596 20.43 27.00 13.75
C GLY A 596 19.24 27.93 13.44
N ALA A 597 18.56 27.71 12.33
CA ALA A 597 17.33 28.41 11.95
C ALA A 597 16.15 28.12 12.88
N ALA A 598 16.06 26.91 13.46
CA ALA A 598 15.02 26.52 14.40
C ALA A 598 15.46 25.32 15.26
N ILE A 599 16.10 25.58 16.40
CA ILE A 599 16.58 24.54 17.33
C ILE A 599 16.20 24.85 18.77
N LEU A 600 15.74 23.82 19.49
CA LEU A 600 15.48 23.81 20.92
C LEU A 600 16.62 23.12 21.66
N VAL A 601 17.20 23.77 22.67
CA VAL A 601 18.33 23.25 23.44
C VAL A 601 18.02 23.38 24.93
N ARG A 602 18.39 22.37 25.74
CA ARG A 602 18.34 22.52 27.20
C ARG A 602 19.34 23.60 27.64
N LYS A 603 18.90 24.51 28.51
CA LYS A 603 19.73 25.66 28.91
C LYS A 603 20.96 25.24 29.70
N ASP A 604 20.82 24.27 30.59
CA ASP A 604 21.92 23.69 31.37
C ASP A 604 22.97 23.03 30.46
N VAL A 605 22.54 22.26 29.46
CA VAL A 605 23.42 21.66 28.46
C VAL A 605 24.11 22.73 27.61
N PHE A 606 23.36 23.74 27.14
CA PHE A 606 23.93 24.85 26.37
C PHE A 606 25.01 25.60 27.17
N GLN A 607 24.80 25.79 28.48
CA GLN A 607 25.79 26.39 29.38
C GLN A 607 26.98 25.47 29.62
N GLN A 608 26.75 24.16 29.81
CA GLN A 608 27.80 23.16 30.00
C GLN A 608 28.77 23.11 28.81
N VAL A 609 28.26 23.20 27.58
CA VAL A 609 29.09 23.15 26.36
C VAL A 609 29.70 24.50 25.97
N GLY A 610 29.37 25.58 26.70
CA GLY A 610 29.92 26.93 26.47
C GLY A 610 29.17 27.78 25.44
N GLY A 611 27.95 27.37 25.07
CA GLY A 611 27.12 28.03 24.05
C GLY A 611 27.63 27.85 22.62
N PHE A 612 27.23 28.74 21.71
CA PHE A 612 27.77 28.74 20.35
C PHE A 612 29.24 29.16 20.36
N ASP A 613 30.10 28.35 19.75
CA ASP A 613 31.54 28.57 19.81
C ASP A 613 31.99 29.76 18.93
N THR A 614 32.58 30.76 19.57
CA THR A 614 33.06 31.99 18.92
C THR A 614 34.17 31.79 17.88
N ARG A 615 34.80 30.61 17.80
CA ARG A 615 35.77 30.26 16.74
C ARG A 615 35.17 30.37 15.34
N TYR A 616 33.85 30.20 15.20
CA TYR A 616 33.15 30.23 13.91
C TYR A 616 32.55 31.60 13.56
N ALA A 617 32.84 32.65 14.32
CA ALA A 617 32.32 33.98 14.04
C ALA A 617 32.77 34.49 12.65
N PRO A 618 31.89 35.15 11.87
CA PRO A 618 30.54 35.58 12.27
C PRO A 618 29.40 34.57 12.02
N ALA A 619 29.59 33.50 11.23
CA ALA A 619 28.57 32.48 10.90
C ALA A 619 29.17 31.26 10.15
N TYR A 620 28.34 30.23 9.96
CA TYR A 620 28.60 28.87 9.45
C TYR A 620 29.43 27.97 10.39
N TYR A 621 28.95 26.74 10.60
CA TYR A 621 29.45 25.68 11.51
C TYR A 621 29.17 25.87 13.00
N GLU A 622 28.54 26.96 13.43
CA GLU A 622 28.19 27.20 14.83
C GLU A 622 27.15 26.20 15.36
N ASP A 623 26.16 25.87 14.55
CA ASP A 623 25.09 24.92 14.84
C ASP A 623 25.59 23.47 14.74
N THR A 624 26.41 23.18 13.73
CA THR A 624 27.11 21.90 13.59
C THR A 624 28.01 21.64 14.81
N ASP A 625 28.84 22.61 15.20
CA ASP A 625 29.72 22.46 16.37
C ASP A 625 28.95 22.34 17.69
N LEU A 626 27.87 23.12 17.86
CA LEU A 626 26.99 23.00 19.03
C LEU A 626 26.43 21.58 19.13
N ALA A 627 25.92 21.02 18.03
CA ALA A 627 25.39 19.66 18.02
C ALA A 627 26.46 18.61 18.37
N PHE A 628 27.68 18.75 17.83
CA PHE A 628 28.81 17.89 18.19
C PHE A 628 29.18 18.03 19.67
N ALA A 629 29.20 19.25 20.21
CA ALA A 629 29.52 19.50 21.61
C ALA A 629 28.46 18.94 22.57
N VAL A 630 27.18 19.06 22.23
CA VAL A 630 26.06 18.43 22.96
C VAL A 630 26.25 16.91 23.02
N ARG A 631 26.63 16.28 21.90
CA ARG A 631 26.90 14.85 21.87
C ARG A 631 28.14 14.44 22.64
N ALA A 632 29.22 15.20 22.53
CA ALA A 632 30.44 14.97 23.30
C ALA A 632 30.19 15.09 24.82
N ALA A 633 29.18 15.85 25.23
CA ALA A 633 28.73 15.95 26.62
C ALA A 633 27.83 14.77 27.07
N GLY A 634 27.55 13.80 26.20
CA GLY A 634 26.76 12.60 26.51
C GLY A 634 25.27 12.70 26.19
N TYR A 635 24.83 13.77 25.50
CA TYR A 635 23.44 13.99 25.13
C TYR A 635 23.16 13.62 23.66
N ARG A 636 21.88 13.53 23.30
CA ARG A 636 21.40 13.25 21.94
C ARG A 636 21.02 14.55 21.23
N THR A 637 21.22 14.55 19.91
CA THR A 637 20.77 15.59 18.97
C THR A 637 19.74 14.94 18.05
N VAL A 638 18.50 15.40 18.07
CA VAL A 638 17.40 14.75 17.33
C VAL A 638 16.68 15.73 16.40
N VAL A 639 16.17 15.23 15.28
CA VAL A 639 15.21 15.96 14.44
C VAL A 639 13.80 15.48 14.76
N GLN A 640 12.88 16.43 14.96
CA GLN A 640 11.46 16.17 15.17
C GLN A 640 10.65 16.63 13.94
N PRO A 641 10.34 15.73 13.00
CA PRO A 641 9.74 16.10 11.72
C PRO A 641 8.29 16.59 11.79
N LYS A 642 7.59 16.37 12.91
CA LYS A 642 6.25 16.96 13.15
C LYS A 642 6.32 18.46 13.46
N ALA A 643 7.45 18.96 13.95
CA ALA A 643 7.67 20.39 14.11
C ALA A 643 8.20 20.94 12.78
N VAL A 644 7.30 21.50 11.96
CA VAL A 644 7.66 22.08 10.66
C VAL A 644 7.87 23.59 10.79
N VAL A 645 8.94 24.10 10.21
CA VAL A 645 9.23 25.55 10.14
C VAL A 645 9.52 25.93 8.69
N VAL A 646 8.88 26.99 8.21
CA VAL A 646 9.18 27.56 6.89
C VAL A 646 10.33 28.55 7.05
N HIS A 647 11.38 28.43 6.23
CA HIS A 647 12.57 29.27 6.38
C HIS A 647 13.02 29.89 5.03
N HIS A 648 13.15 31.22 5.01
CA HIS A 648 13.48 32.02 3.81
C HIS A 648 15.01 32.15 3.61
N GLU A 649 15.68 31.06 3.24
CA GLU A 649 17.15 30.97 3.13
C GLU A 649 17.79 32.08 2.29
N GLY A 650 18.89 32.66 2.80
CA GLY A 650 19.68 33.65 2.06
C GLY A 650 19.19 35.09 2.18
N VAL A 651 18.05 35.32 2.84
CA VAL A 651 17.57 36.66 3.18
C VAL A 651 18.48 37.28 4.22
N SER A 652 18.79 36.61 5.33
CA SER A 652 19.68 37.08 6.40
C SER A 652 21.13 37.32 5.95
N ASN A 653 21.72 36.49 5.08
CA ASN A 653 23.18 36.46 4.80
C ASN A 653 23.67 36.78 3.36
N GLY A 654 22.78 37.06 2.38
CA GLY A 654 23.17 37.46 1.02
C GLY A 654 23.67 36.31 0.10
N THR A 655 23.55 36.48 -1.23
CA THR A 655 23.71 35.40 -2.24
C THR A 655 24.96 35.47 -3.12
N ASP A 656 25.88 36.43 -2.91
CA ASP A 656 27.06 36.62 -3.76
C ASP A 656 28.22 35.65 -3.38
N LEU A 657 28.79 34.99 -4.39
CA LEU A 657 29.88 34.00 -4.26
C LEU A 657 31.28 34.63 -4.32
N SER A 658 31.39 35.91 -4.70
CA SER A 658 32.67 36.60 -4.88
C SER A 658 33.00 37.64 -3.80
N THR A 659 31.99 38.04 -3.00
CA THR A 659 32.13 38.84 -1.77
C THR A 659 31.05 38.42 -0.76
N GLY A 660 31.39 38.20 0.52
CA GLY A 660 30.38 37.92 1.58
C GLY A 660 30.69 36.79 2.56
N VAL A 661 29.72 36.55 3.47
CA VAL A 661 29.77 35.64 4.63
C VAL A 661 30.07 34.17 4.23
N LYS A 662 29.73 33.74 3.00
CA LYS A 662 30.01 32.38 2.50
C LYS A 662 31.50 32.01 2.39
N LYS A 663 32.42 32.98 2.32
CA LYS A 663 33.87 32.71 2.40
C LYS A 663 34.24 32.05 3.74
N HIS A 664 33.49 32.35 4.80
CA HIS A 664 33.73 31.77 6.12
C HIS A 664 33.36 30.29 6.18
N GLN A 665 32.50 29.77 5.30
CA GLN A 665 32.12 28.36 5.30
C GLN A 665 33.33 27.41 5.13
N GLU A 666 34.23 27.69 4.18
CA GLU A 666 35.42 26.84 3.97
C GLU A 666 36.50 27.06 5.04
N ILE A 667 36.63 28.29 5.56
CA ILE A 667 37.57 28.58 6.65
C ILE A 667 37.13 27.85 7.93
N ASN A 668 35.84 27.99 8.27
CA ASN A 668 35.24 27.40 9.45
C ASN A 668 35.15 25.87 9.34
N ARG A 669 34.94 25.31 8.15
CA ARG A 669 35.04 23.86 7.93
C ARG A 669 36.39 23.31 8.36
N ARG A 670 37.49 23.99 8.00
CA ARG A 670 38.84 23.54 8.40
C ARG A 670 39.03 23.58 9.91
N ALA A 671 38.58 24.65 10.57
CA ALA A 671 38.62 24.76 12.02
C ALA A 671 37.74 23.71 12.72
N PHE A 672 36.60 23.37 12.13
CA PHE A 672 35.70 22.32 12.60
C PHE A 672 36.35 20.94 12.47
N VAL A 673 36.91 20.61 11.30
CA VAL A 673 37.62 19.36 11.04
C VAL A 673 38.80 19.19 11.99
N GLU A 674 39.58 20.25 12.21
CA GLU A 674 40.71 20.21 13.15
C GLU A 674 40.25 19.93 14.59
N LYS A 675 39.15 20.53 15.04
CA LYS A 675 38.61 20.34 16.39
C LYS A 675 38.03 18.94 16.61
N TRP A 676 37.36 18.40 15.60
CA TRP A 676 36.61 17.14 15.69
C TRP A 676 37.25 15.99 14.91
N ALA A 677 38.54 16.07 14.59
CA ALA A 677 39.23 15.11 13.73
C ALA A 677 39.04 13.65 14.17
N ASP A 678 39.17 13.38 15.47
CA ASP A 678 39.02 12.04 16.03
C ASP A 678 37.57 11.54 15.93
N THR A 679 36.59 12.40 16.19
CA THR A 679 35.16 12.08 16.06
C THR A 679 34.79 11.81 14.60
N LEU A 680 35.22 12.69 13.67
CA LEU A 680 34.96 12.55 12.24
C LEU A 680 35.57 11.25 11.68
N ALA A 681 36.77 10.89 12.12
CA ALA A 681 37.43 9.65 11.71
C ALA A 681 36.77 8.39 12.28
N ALA A 682 36.23 8.45 13.50
CA ALA A 682 35.67 7.29 14.19
C ALA A 682 34.18 7.05 13.89
N GLU A 683 33.42 8.11 13.61
CA GLU A 683 31.95 8.06 13.59
C GLU A 683 31.33 8.38 12.22
N HIS A 684 32.06 8.99 11.28
CA HIS A 684 31.49 9.51 10.04
C HIS A 684 31.94 8.76 8.78
N LEU A 685 31.05 8.71 7.80
CA LEU A 685 31.30 8.11 6.49
C LEU A 685 32.01 9.12 5.57
N PRO A 686 32.81 8.64 4.58
CA PRO A 686 33.71 9.52 3.84
C PRO A 686 33.01 10.55 2.96
N GLU A 687 31.90 10.17 2.30
CA GLU A 687 31.20 11.02 1.33
C GLU A 687 29.76 10.56 1.08
N ALA A 688 28.99 11.40 0.39
CA ALA A 688 27.63 11.09 -0.04
C ALA A 688 27.60 10.03 -1.16
N SER A 689 26.85 8.97 -0.93
CA SER A 689 26.45 7.96 -1.93
C SER A 689 25.06 7.42 -1.55
N PRO A 690 24.30 6.78 -2.45
CA PRO A 690 22.99 6.20 -2.10
C PRO A 690 23.05 5.35 -0.84
N ARG A 691 23.98 4.39 -0.78
CA ARG A 691 24.26 3.57 0.41
C ARG A 691 24.58 4.41 1.65
N ASN A 692 25.51 5.35 1.55
CA ASN A 692 25.96 6.13 2.72
C ASN A 692 24.87 7.06 3.24
N LEU A 693 23.95 7.54 2.40
CA LEU A 693 22.80 8.35 2.82
C LEU A 693 21.84 7.54 3.69
N TRP A 694 21.60 6.26 3.38
CA TRP A 694 20.79 5.38 4.24
C TRP A 694 21.39 5.19 5.62
N LEU A 695 22.71 5.06 5.69
CA LEU A 695 23.46 4.88 6.93
C LEU A 695 23.55 6.18 7.76
N ALA A 696 23.84 7.30 7.11
CA ALA A 696 24.18 8.56 7.76
C ALA A 696 22.95 9.37 8.24
N ARG A 697 21.79 9.20 7.62
CA ARG A 697 20.57 9.95 7.99
C ARG A 697 20.07 9.70 9.42
N HIS A 698 20.48 8.59 10.05
CA HIS A 698 20.14 8.22 11.42
C HIS A 698 21.42 7.81 12.15
N ARG A 699 21.88 8.63 13.10
CA ARG A 699 23.02 8.27 13.95
C ARG A 699 22.63 7.23 14.99
N GLY A 700 23.41 6.16 15.11
CA GLY A 700 23.33 5.23 16.23
C GLY A 700 24.34 5.59 17.33
N THR A 701 24.53 4.66 18.26
CA THR A 701 25.54 4.78 19.34
C THR A 701 26.98 4.76 18.83
N ARG A 702 27.23 4.27 17.61
CA ARG A 702 28.53 4.26 16.91
C ARG A 702 28.59 5.23 15.73
N GLY A 703 27.87 6.35 15.81
CA GLY A 703 27.83 7.33 14.73
C GLY A 703 27.05 6.82 13.51
N HIS A 704 27.66 6.89 12.33
CA HIS A 704 27.10 6.39 11.06
C HIS A 704 27.20 4.86 10.93
N HIS A 705 27.85 4.19 11.87
CA HIS A 705 27.97 2.74 11.89
C HIS A 705 26.95 2.10 12.84
N GLY A 706 26.53 0.87 12.54
CA GLY A 706 25.58 0.11 13.36
C GLY A 706 24.72 -0.81 12.52
N PRO A 707 24.13 -1.85 13.14
CA PRO A 707 23.33 -2.84 12.43
C PRO A 707 22.02 -2.22 11.95
N ILE A 708 21.66 -2.51 10.69
CA ILE A 708 20.30 -2.31 10.20
C ILE A 708 19.52 -3.60 10.41
N VAL A 709 18.37 -3.48 11.07
CA VAL A 709 17.40 -4.55 11.23
C VAL A 709 16.23 -4.26 10.30
N LEU A 710 16.03 -5.14 9.32
CA LEU A 710 14.83 -5.13 8.49
C LEU A 710 13.76 -5.99 9.17
N VAL A 711 12.56 -5.46 9.33
CA VAL A 711 11.40 -6.22 9.79
C VAL A 711 10.32 -6.15 8.72
N LYS A 712 9.78 -7.29 8.29
CA LYS A 712 8.61 -7.35 7.39
C LYS A 712 7.50 -8.13 8.06
N ASP A 713 6.30 -7.56 8.08
CA ASP A 713 5.07 -8.24 8.54
C ASP A 713 3.94 -7.94 7.55
N HIS A 714 2.82 -8.66 7.67
CA HIS A 714 1.69 -8.58 6.75
C HIS A 714 1.16 -7.15 6.52
N GLN A 715 1.23 -6.29 7.54
CA GLN A 715 0.85 -4.88 7.49
C GLN A 715 1.49 -4.09 8.64
N VAL A 716 1.32 -2.77 8.66
CA VAL A 716 1.70 -1.94 9.82
C VAL A 716 0.92 -2.40 11.07
N PRO A 717 1.59 -2.69 12.21
CA PRO A 717 0.94 -3.26 13.40
C PRO A 717 -0.15 -2.34 13.97
N ARG A 718 -1.29 -2.93 14.35
CA ARG A 718 -2.45 -2.27 15.00
C ARG A 718 -2.71 -2.90 16.39
N PRO A 719 -1.98 -2.49 17.43
CA PRO A 719 -1.96 -3.18 18.73
C PRO A 719 -3.33 -3.24 19.44
N ASP A 720 -4.24 -2.36 19.08
CA ASP A 720 -5.63 -2.26 19.55
C ASP A 720 -6.62 -3.16 18.78
N PHE A 721 -6.15 -3.93 17.78
CA PHE A 721 -6.98 -4.85 17.00
C PHE A 721 -6.67 -6.33 17.25
N ASP A 722 -5.40 -6.70 17.46
CA ASP A 722 -4.98 -8.09 17.61
C ASP A 722 -3.65 -8.26 18.39
N SER A 723 -3.47 -9.44 18.98
CA SER A 723 -2.29 -9.74 19.81
C SER A 723 -0.99 -9.87 19.03
N GLY A 724 -1.06 -10.24 17.75
CA GLY A 724 0.13 -10.32 16.89
C GLY A 724 0.73 -8.93 16.68
N SER A 725 -0.13 -7.94 16.45
CA SER A 725 0.24 -6.52 16.37
C SER A 725 0.87 -5.99 17.66
N VAL A 726 0.36 -6.38 18.84
CA VAL A 726 0.98 -6.02 20.13
C VAL A 726 2.40 -6.58 20.22
N ARG A 727 2.58 -7.87 19.90
CA ARG A 727 3.90 -8.52 19.98
C ARG A 727 4.91 -7.87 19.03
N ILE A 728 4.59 -7.76 17.75
CA ILE A 728 5.55 -7.24 16.78
C ILE A 728 5.90 -5.77 17.04
N ARG A 729 4.95 -4.96 17.54
CA ARG A 729 5.25 -3.59 17.98
C ARG A 729 6.28 -3.57 19.11
N ARG A 730 6.12 -4.41 20.13
CA ARG A 730 7.08 -4.49 21.25
C ARG A 730 8.44 -5.00 20.80
N VAL A 731 8.48 -5.95 19.86
CA VAL A 731 9.74 -6.41 19.24
C VAL A 731 10.44 -5.26 18.50
N LEU A 732 9.70 -4.44 17.73
CA LEU A 732 10.24 -3.26 17.05
C LEU A 732 10.79 -2.22 18.04
N GLU A 733 10.03 -1.92 19.10
CA GLU A 733 10.45 -1.02 20.18
C GLU A 733 11.75 -1.51 20.83
N GLN A 734 11.84 -2.81 21.14
CA GLN A 734 13.05 -3.39 21.73
C GLN A 734 14.26 -3.35 20.79
N PHE A 735 14.10 -3.52 19.48
CA PHE A 735 15.21 -3.31 18.55
C PHE A 735 15.72 -1.87 18.58
N VAL A 736 14.83 -0.88 18.66
CA VAL A 736 15.22 0.53 18.82
C VAL A 736 15.95 0.75 20.15
N GLU A 737 15.45 0.19 21.25
CA GLU A 737 16.10 0.26 22.57
C GLU A 737 17.49 -0.38 22.59
N LEU A 738 17.69 -1.45 21.82
CA LEU A 738 18.98 -2.10 21.61
C LEU A 738 19.92 -1.29 20.69
N GLY A 739 19.48 -0.12 20.20
CA GLY A 739 20.27 0.78 19.37
C GLY A 739 20.34 0.38 17.89
N CYS A 740 19.44 -0.49 17.43
CA CYS A 740 19.36 -0.88 16.03
C CYS A 740 18.67 0.20 15.18
N ARG A 741 19.08 0.30 13.93
CA ARG A 741 18.34 1.06 12.92
C ARG A 741 17.26 0.17 12.34
N VAL A 742 16.01 0.42 12.70
CA VAL A 742 14.90 -0.42 12.29
C VAL A 742 14.24 0.13 11.02
N VAL A 743 14.16 -0.72 9.99
CA VAL A 743 13.39 -0.47 8.77
C VAL A 743 12.23 -1.45 8.73
N PHE A 744 11.01 -0.95 8.54
CA PHE A 744 9.80 -1.75 8.55
C PHE A 744 9.11 -1.78 7.18
N PHE A 745 8.85 -2.98 6.67
CA PHE A 745 8.15 -3.23 5.42
C PHE A 745 6.75 -3.80 5.72
N PRO A 746 5.67 -3.06 5.41
CA PRO A 746 4.33 -3.65 5.40
C PRO A 746 4.14 -4.43 4.08
N ALA A 747 3.73 -5.70 4.17
CA ALA A 747 3.49 -6.54 2.99
C ALA A 747 2.22 -6.17 2.22
N ASN A 748 1.24 -5.53 2.87
CA ASN A 748 0.05 -4.97 2.21
C ASN A 748 0.31 -3.64 1.47
N HIS A 749 1.56 -3.17 1.47
CA HIS A 749 2.03 -1.98 0.77
C HIS A 749 1.30 -0.67 1.10
N ALA A 750 0.68 -0.59 2.28
CA ALA A 750 -0.12 0.57 2.68
C ALA A 750 0.42 1.19 3.98
N PRO A 751 0.56 2.53 4.05
CA PRO A 751 0.64 3.20 5.33
C PRO A 751 -0.72 3.10 6.03
N LEU A 752 -0.73 2.79 7.32
CA LEU A 752 -1.95 2.78 8.14
C LEU A 752 -1.83 3.81 9.26
N GLU A 753 -2.48 4.95 9.12
CA GLU A 753 -2.51 5.97 10.17
C GLU A 753 -3.54 5.62 11.26
N PRO A 754 -3.28 5.97 12.53
CA PRO A 754 -2.11 6.70 13.03
C PRO A 754 -0.86 5.84 13.29
N TYR A 755 -0.92 4.53 13.04
CA TYR A 755 0.10 3.56 13.42
C TYR A 755 1.44 3.75 12.71
N THR A 756 1.43 4.11 11.42
CA THR A 756 2.64 4.46 10.67
C THR A 756 3.36 5.63 11.35
N THR A 757 2.62 6.71 11.64
CA THR A 757 3.17 7.85 12.37
C THR A 757 3.70 7.44 13.74
N GLN A 758 2.99 6.58 14.49
CA GLN A 758 3.46 6.10 15.79
C GLN A 758 4.81 5.37 15.69
N LEU A 759 4.98 4.46 14.72
CA LEU A 759 6.27 3.80 14.48
C LEU A 759 7.36 4.79 14.08
N GLN A 760 7.06 5.76 13.23
CA GLN A 760 8.00 6.81 12.84
C GLN A 760 8.43 7.68 14.03
N GLN A 761 7.54 7.93 14.99
CA GLN A 761 7.87 8.65 16.22
C GLN A 761 8.68 7.80 17.22
N LEU A 762 8.68 6.47 17.07
CA LEU A 762 9.63 5.58 17.76
C LEU A 762 11.00 5.53 17.08
N GLY A 763 11.17 6.17 15.92
CA GLY A 763 12.41 6.17 15.14
C GLY A 763 12.54 5.02 14.14
N ILE A 764 11.44 4.34 13.84
CA ILE A 764 11.39 3.27 12.84
C ILE A 764 11.10 3.87 11.47
N THR A 765 11.89 3.49 10.46
CA THR A 765 11.62 3.90 9.08
C THR A 765 10.63 2.95 8.44
N VAL A 766 9.40 3.41 8.17
CA VAL A 766 8.37 2.63 7.50
C VAL A 766 8.41 2.91 5.99
N LEU A 767 8.62 1.89 5.16
CA LEU A 767 8.62 2.01 3.69
C LEU A 767 7.40 1.29 3.10
N PRO A 768 6.28 1.99 2.86
CA PRO A 768 5.05 1.34 2.48
C PRO A 768 5.05 0.84 1.03
N SER A 769 5.64 1.57 0.08
CA SER A 769 5.50 1.22 -1.34
C SER A 769 6.57 0.19 -1.79
N PRO A 770 6.24 -0.71 -2.74
CA PRO A 770 7.21 -1.65 -3.31
C PRO A 770 8.45 -0.96 -3.89
N GLU A 771 8.29 0.22 -4.50
CA GLU A 771 9.39 0.97 -5.12
C GLU A 771 10.38 1.45 -4.07
N LEU A 772 9.90 1.95 -2.93
CA LEU A 772 10.75 2.34 -1.81
C LEU A 772 11.44 1.13 -1.17
N GLN A 773 10.73 0.02 -1.04
CA GLN A 773 11.29 -1.24 -0.52
C GLN A 773 12.43 -1.75 -1.43
N GLN A 774 12.21 -1.79 -2.74
CA GLN A 774 13.22 -2.19 -3.72
C GLN A 774 14.40 -1.23 -3.77
N ALA A 775 14.15 0.09 -3.74
CA ALA A 775 15.21 1.09 -3.68
C ALA A 775 16.10 0.88 -2.45
N PHE A 776 15.51 0.63 -1.28
CA PHE A 776 16.27 0.32 -0.07
C PHE A 776 17.11 -0.96 -0.21
N LEU A 777 16.52 -2.05 -0.69
CA LEU A 777 17.24 -3.32 -0.85
C LEU A 777 18.41 -3.19 -1.84
N HIS A 778 18.21 -2.44 -2.93
CA HIS A 778 19.25 -2.19 -3.92
C HIS A 778 20.37 -1.28 -3.39
N GLU A 779 20.03 -0.21 -2.67
CA GLU A 779 20.99 0.81 -2.23
C GLU A 779 21.71 0.45 -0.93
N ALA A 780 21.03 -0.26 -0.02
CA ALA A 780 21.50 -0.52 1.34
C ALA A 780 21.28 -1.97 1.82
N GLY A 781 20.86 -2.89 0.95
CA GLY A 781 20.68 -4.31 1.30
C GLY A 781 21.94 -4.96 1.87
N SER A 782 23.13 -4.57 1.39
CA SER A 782 24.41 -5.05 1.90
C SER A 782 24.71 -4.65 3.35
N GLU A 783 23.92 -3.74 3.93
CA GLU A 783 24.07 -3.23 5.29
C GLU A 783 23.08 -3.84 6.27
N ILE A 784 22.14 -4.64 5.79
CA ILE A 784 21.20 -5.38 6.63
C ILE A 784 22.00 -6.45 7.37
N SER A 785 21.96 -6.41 8.70
CA SER A 785 22.59 -7.42 9.55
C SER A 785 21.60 -8.53 9.90
N LEU A 786 20.34 -8.16 10.12
CA LEU A 786 19.26 -9.07 10.48
C LEU A 786 17.98 -8.71 9.72
N ALA A 787 17.34 -9.69 9.12
CA ALA A 787 16.01 -9.58 8.53
C ALA A 787 15.02 -10.47 9.30
N LEU A 788 14.10 -9.88 10.04
CA LEU A 788 13.00 -10.58 10.73
C LEU A 788 11.76 -10.59 9.84
N LEU A 789 11.38 -11.77 9.35
CA LEU A 789 10.24 -11.97 8.45
C LEU A 789 9.11 -12.66 9.23
N SER A 790 8.08 -11.90 9.59
CA SER A 790 6.95 -12.37 10.39
C SER A 790 5.86 -12.97 9.50
N ARG A 791 5.53 -14.24 9.77
CA ARG A 791 4.52 -15.10 9.11
C ARG A 791 4.98 -15.79 7.83
N PRO A 792 4.45 -17.00 7.51
CA PRO A 792 4.94 -17.81 6.41
C PRO A 792 4.87 -17.11 5.04
N GLN A 793 3.73 -16.51 4.72
CA GLN A 793 3.49 -15.86 3.42
C GLN A 793 4.41 -14.64 3.20
N VAL A 794 4.70 -13.91 4.27
CA VAL A 794 5.59 -12.74 4.25
C VAL A 794 7.03 -13.18 4.05
N ALA A 795 7.48 -14.18 4.81
CA ALA A 795 8.82 -14.73 4.65
C ALA A 795 9.03 -15.28 3.23
N TRP A 796 8.07 -16.06 2.72
CA TRP A 796 8.10 -16.60 1.36
C TRP A 796 8.30 -15.51 0.29
N SER A 797 7.69 -14.33 0.49
CA SER A 797 7.78 -13.24 -0.48
C SER A 797 9.15 -12.56 -0.60
N LEU A 798 10.05 -12.73 0.37
CA LEU A 798 11.27 -11.90 0.46
C LEU A 798 12.57 -12.68 0.64
N VAL A 799 12.52 -13.96 1.06
CA VAL A 799 13.73 -14.75 1.34
C VAL A 799 14.68 -14.77 0.14
N GLU A 800 14.20 -15.03 -1.08
CA GLU A 800 15.06 -15.11 -2.28
C GLU A 800 15.71 -13.76 -2.64
N GLU A 801 14.96 -12.67 -2.52
CA GLU A 801 15.46 -11.32 -2.79
C GLU A 801 16.52 -10.92 -1.75
N LEU A 802 16.32 -11.23 -0.48
CA LEU A 802 17.31 -10.97 0.57
C LEU A 802 18.58 -11.80 0.37
N ARG A 803 18.48 -13.07 -0.04
CA ARG A 803 19.68 -13.87 -0.37
C ARG A 803 20.49 -13.27 -1.53
N THR A 804 19.85 -12.48 -2.38
CA THR A 804 20.50 -11.81 -3.51
C THR A 804 21.09 -10.45 -3.12
N CYS A 805 20.29 -9.60 -2.47
CA CYS A 805 20.66 -8.21 -2.19
C CYS A 805 21.36 -8.02 -0.84
N ALA A 806 21.20 -8.97 0.07
CA ALA A 806 21.74 -8.96 1.44
C ALA A 806 22.28 -10.35 1.83
N PRO A 807 23.20 -10.96 1.05
CA PRO A 807 23.68 -12.32 1.32
C PRO A 807 24.34 -12.50 2.69
N GLN A 808 24.83 -11.42 3.30
CA GLN A 808 25.42 -11.39 4.64
C GLN A 808 24.38 -11.31 5.78
N ALA A 809 23.12 -10.99 5.47
CA ALA A 809 22.11 -10.81 6.49
C ALA A 809 21.65 -12.16 7.05
N VAL A 810 21.56 -12.25 8.38
CA VAL A 810 20.85 -13.34 9.03
C VAL A 810 19.36 -13.16 8.76
N ILE A 811 18.72 -14.15 8.17
CA ILE A 811 17.28 -14.17 7.91
C ILE A 811 16.61 -15.00 9.01
N ALA A 812 15.84 -14.33 9.85
CA ALA A 812 15.02 -14.93 10.89
C ALA A 812 13.56 -15.02 10.43
N TYR A 813 13.06 -16.24 10.26
CA TYR A 813 11.65 -16.51 9.98
C TYR A 813 10.86 -16.64 11.30
N ASP A 814 9.96 -15.71 11.56
CA ASP A 814 9.09 -15.72 12.74
C ASP A 814 7.73 -16.33 12.39
N THR A 815 7.45 -17.51 12.96
CA THR A 815 6.22 -18.26 12.62
C THR A 815 4.97 -17.56 13.13
N VAL A 816 5.09 -16.81 14.24
CA VAL A 816 3.98 -16.27 15.07
C VAL A 816 3.16 -17.38 15.75
N ASP A 817 2.72 -18.36 14.97
CA ASP A 817 2.15 -19.64 15.37
C ASP A 817 2.48 -20.69 14.29
N VAL A 818 2.59 -21.95 14.68
CA VAL A 818 2.72 -23.05 13.69
C VAL A 818 1.34 -23.28 13.04
N HIS A 819 1.14 -22.74 11.84
CA HIS A 819 -0.18 -22.61 11.21
C HIS A 819 -0.76 -23.99 10.86
N PHE A 820 0.06 -24.91 10.35
CA PHE A 820 -0.40 -26.26 10.03
C PHE A 820 -0.91 -27.02 11.26
N LEU A 821 -0.23 -26.88 12.41
CA LEU A 821 -0.65 -27.51 13.67
C LEU A 821 -2.01 -26.97 14.12
N ARG A 822 -2.23 -25.65 14.00
CA ARG A 822 -3.53 -25.04 14.29
C ARG A 822 -4.63 -25.58 13.38
N LEU A 823 -4.35 -25.75 12.09
CA LEU A 823 -5.31 -26.27 11.11
C LEU A 823 -5.63 -27.75 11.35
N GLU A 824 -4.65 -28.57 11.75
CA GLU A 824 -4.86 -29.97 12.13
C GLU A 824 -5.78 -30.09 13.35
N ARG A 825 -5.50 -29.33 14.41
CA ARG A 825 -6.35 -29.31 15.62
C ARG A 825 -7.77 -28.80 15.31
N GLN A 826 -7.90 -27.84 14.40
CA GLN A 826 -9.22 -27.38 13.95
C GLN A 826 -9.98 -28.48 13.18
N ALA A 827 -9.27 -29.28 12.38
CA ALA A 827 -9.85 -30.42 11.68
C ALA A 827 -10.36 -31.49 12.65
N GLU A 828 -9.62 -31.77 13.72
CA GLU A 828 -10.03 -32.70 14.78
C GLU A 828 -11.30 -32.24 15.48
N VAL A 829 -11.41 -30.94 15.80
CA VAL A 829 -12.65 -30.38 16.40
C VAL A 829 -13.82 -30.47 15.43
N ALA A 830 -13.62 -30.19 14.14
CA ALA A 830 -14.68 -30.34 13.13
C ALA A 830 -15.15 -31.80 13.01
N GLU A 831 -14.22 -32.75 13.08
CA GLU A 831 -14.51 -34.19 13.07
C GLU A 831 -15.30 -34.63 14.31
N GLN A 832 -14.91 -34.17 15.50
CA GLN A 832 -15.65 -34.39 16.74
C GLN A 832 -17.07 -33.80 16.72
N GLN A 833 -17.26 -32.69 15.99
CA GLN A 833 -18.57 -32.07 15.77
C GLN A 833 -19.39 -32.73 14.65
N GLY A 834 -18.86 -33.77 13.99
CA GLY A 834 -19.54 -34.50 12.92
C GLY A 834 -19.49 -33.85 11.54
N ASP A 835 -18.64 -32.83 11.34
CA ASP A 835 -18.47 -32.12 10.07
C ASP A 835 -17.27 -32.67 9.28
N ALA A 836 -17.45 -33.88 8.73
CA ALA A 836 -16.41 -34.60 8.00
C ALA A 836 -15.90 -33.84 6.76
N VAL A 837 -16.78 -33.08 6.09
CA VAL A 837 -16.41 -32.28 4.91
C VAL A 837 -15.47 -31.15 5.29
N LYS A 838 -15.78 -30.42 6.37
CA LYS A 838 -14.92 -29.37 6.90
C LYS A 838 -13.60 -29.91 7.44
N ALA A 839 -13.63 -31.05 8.14
CA ALA A 839 -12.43 -31.70 8.63
C ALA A 839 -11.45 -32.06 7.49
N GLU A 840 -11.94 -32.69 6.43
CA GLU A 840 -11.13 -33.03 5.24
C GLU A 840 -10.58 -31.77 4.54
N ALA A 841 -11.39 -30.72 4.38
CA ALA A 841 -10.94 -29.46 3.82
C ALA A 841 -9.83 -28.79 4.66
N LEU A 842 -9.94 -28.84 5.99
CA LEU A 842 -8.93 -28.31 6.90
C LEU A 842 -7.64 -29.13 6.87
N ARG A 843 -7.70 -30.47 6.79
CA ARG A 843 -6.51 -31.34 6.66
C ARG A 843 -5.73 -31.04 5.37
N ARG A 844 -6.42 -30.79 4.25
CA ARG A 844 -5.76 -30.38 2.99
C ARG A 844 -5.05 -29.03 3.12
N LYS A 845 -5.69 -28.05 3.78
CA LYS A 845 -5.07 -26.75 4.08
C LYS A 845 -3.87 -26.90 5.01
N ALA A 846 -3.97 -27.75 6.03
CA ALA A 846 -2.87 -28.03 6.94
C ALA A 846 -1.67 -28.61 6.20
N PHE A 847 -1.88 -29.58 5.31
CA PHE A 847 -0.80 -30.16 4.50
C PHE A 847 -0.09 -29.11 3.64
N ALA A 848 -0.84 -28.23 2.97
CA ALA A 848 -0.24 -27.15 2.18
C ALA A 848 0.55 -26.16 3.04
N SER A 849 0.01 -25.76 4.20
CA SER A 849 0.69 -24.88 5.16
C SER A 849 1.98 -25.52 5.67
N GLN A 850 1.95 -26.81 5.99
CA GLN A 850 3.09 -27.57 6.47
C GLN A 850 4.24 -27.55 5.46
N GLN A 851 3.97 -27.76 4.16
CA GLN A 851 5.03 -27.74 3.14
C GLN A 851 5.71 -26.37 3.06
N MET A 852 4.93 -25.28 3.12
CA MET A 852 5.47 -23.92 3.11
C MET A 852 6.30 -23.63 4.37
N GLU A 853 5.73 -23.89 5.55
CA GLU A 853 6.37 -23.59 6.83
C GLU A 853 7.67 -24.36 7.04
N LEU A 854 7.68 -25.67 6.72
CA LEU A 854 8.89 -26.48 6.80
C LEU A 854 9.91 -26.10 5.72
N GLY A 855 9.45 -25.65 4.54
CA GLY A 855 10.33 -25.10 3.50
C GLY A 855 11.05 -23.83 3.95
N LEU A 856 10.32 -22.91 4.59
CA LEU A 856 10.88 -21.67 5.14
C LEU A 856 11.86 -21.93 6.28
N ALA A 857 11.54 -22.87 7.17
CA ALA A 857 12.42 -23.26 8.27
C ALA A 857 13.76 -23.82 7.79
N ARG A 858 13.81 -24.41 6.58
CA ARG A 858 15.05 -24.89 5.95
C ARG A 858 15.82 -23.80 5.20
N SER A 859 15.12 -22.79 4.68
CA SER A 859 15.71 -21.75 3.82
C SER A 859 16.22 -20.53 4.60
N CYS A 860 15.70 -20.32 5.82
CA CYS A 860 16.11 -19.23 6.70
C CYS A 860 17.20 -19.69 7.68
N ASP A 861 18.00 -18.76 8.18
CA ASP A 861 19.12 -19.08 9.07
C ASP A 861 18.62 -19.42 10.48
N ILE A 862 17.53 -18.77 10.89
CA ILE A 862 16.90 -18.95 12.20
C ILE A 862 15.39 -19.02 12.02
N THR A 863 14.72 -19.94 12.72
CA THR A 863 13.27 -19.98 12.86
C THR A 863 12.87 -19.62 14.28
N LEU A 864 12.02 -18.60 14.43
CA LEU A 864 11.47 -18.17 15.71
C LEU A 864 10.07 -18.74 15.89
N VAL A 865 9.85 -19.39 17.02
CA VAL A 865 8.54 -19.87 17.48
C VAL A 865 8.18 -19.20 18.79
N VAL A 866 6.91 -19.31 19.23
CA VAL A 866 6.44 -18.61 20.42
C VAL A 866 6.39 -19.49 21.68
N SER A 867 6.68 -20.79 21.57
CA SER A 867 6.69 -21.72 22.71
C SER A 867 7.76 -22.82 22.59
N GLU A 868 8.20 -23.42 23.71
CA GLU A 868 9.10 -24.58 23.63
C GLU A 868 8.42 -25.82 23.03
N ALA A 869 7.09 -25.92 23.12
CA ALA A 869 6.33 -27.00 22.49
C ALA A 869 6.46 -26.96 20.96
N GLU A 870 6.31 -25.78 20.36
CA GLU A 870 6.53 -25.55 18.93
C GLU A 870 8.00 -25.73 18.56
N GLN A 871 8.92 -25.34 19.45
CA GLN A 871 10.36 -25.53 19.23
C GLN A 871 10.71 -27.02 19.14
N ALA A 872 10.18 -27.84 20.06
CA ALA A 872 10.38 -29.28 20.05
C ALA A 872 9.79 -29.91 18.78
N LEU A 873 8.57 -29.52 18.39
CA LEU A 873 7.93 -30.00 17.18
C LEU A 873 8.74 -29.68 15.92
N LEU A 874 9.18 -28.42 15.74
CA LEU A 874 9.95 -28.06 14.55
C LEU A 874 11.35 -28.69 14.53
N ARG A 875 11.99 -28.90 15.67
CA ARG A 875 13.27 -29.65 15.74
C ARG A 875 13.10 -31.13 15.39
N GLU A 876 11.94 -31.71 15.65
CA GLU A 876 11.63 -33.07 15.19
C GLU A 876 11.43 -33.12 13.68
N LEU A 877 10.65 -32.19 13.13
CA LEU A 877 10.30 -32.15 11.71
C LEU A 877 11.43 -31.63 10.80
N VAL A 878 12.29 -30.75 11.32
CA VAL A 878 13.45 -30.16 10.63
C VAL A 878 14.66 -30.14 11.57
N PRO A 879 15.36 -31.28 11.75
CA PRO A 879 16.45 -31.41 12.73
C PRO A 879 17.61 -30.43 12.53
N ASP A 880 17.86 -30.00 11.30
CA ASP A 880 18.97 -29.11 10.95
C ASP A 880 18.63 -27.62 11.10
N ALA A 881 17.37 -27.26 11.39
CA ALA A 881 16.97 -25.86 11.56
C ALA A 881 17.36 -25.32 12.95
N ASP A 882 17.91 -24.10 12.99
CA ASP A 882 18.09 -23.37 14.25
C ASP A 882 16.75 -22.77 14.70
N VAL A 883 16.05 -23.49 15.57
CA VAL A 883 14.76 -23.06 16.12
C VAL A 883 14.95 -22.44 17.50
N ARG A 884 14.56 -21.17 17.68
CA ARG A 884 14.63 -20.40 18.94
C ARG A 884 13.26 -19.89 19.37
N VAL A 885 13.10 -19.58 20.65
CA VAL A 885 11.82 -19.07 21.20
C VAL A 885 11.87 -17.56 21.35
N LEU A 886 10.96 -16.86 20.66
CA LEU A 886 10.64 -15.45 20.86
C LEU A 886 9.14 -15.34 21.11
N SER A 887 8.73 -15.42 22.38
CA SER A 887 7.30 -15.44 22.73
C SER A 887 6.65 -14.05 22.74
N ASN A 888 5.41 -13.98 23.23
CA ASN A 888 4.72 -12.72 23.49
C ASN A 888 5.43 -11.93 24.59
N VAL A 889 5.37 -10.61 24.48
CA VAL A 889 5.93 -9.70 25.48
C VAL A 889 4.77 -9.11 26.28
N HIS A 890 4.84 -9.16 27.61
CA HIS A 890 3.84 -8.65 28.54
C HIS A 890 4.50 -7.75 29.59
N GLU A 891 4.06 -6.48 29.64
CA GLU A 891 4.41 -5.57 30.73
C GLU A 891 3.47 -5.81 31.91
N VAL A 892 4.05 -5.94 33.09
CA VAL A 892 3.32 -6.23 34.32
C VAL A 892 3.05 -4.94 35.09
N ASP A 893 1.78 -4.74 35.43
CA ASP A 893 1.37 -3.69 36.33
C ASP A 893 1.58 -4.12 37.79
N TRP A 894 2.60 -3.57 38.44
CA TRP A 894 2.94 -3.88 39.83
C TRP A 894 2.07 -3.16 40.87
N ARG A 895 1.05 -2.38 40.46
CA ARG A 895 0.05 -1.85 41.40
C ARG A 895 -0.68 -3.05 42.07
N PRO A 896 -0.88 -3.07 43.39
CA PRO A 896 -1.53 -4.20 44.07
C PRO A 896 -2.93 -4.48 43.53
N SER A 897 -3.20 -5.74 43.14
CA SER A 897 -4.52 -6.14 42.69
C SER A 897 -5.47 -6.29 43.88
N ARG A 898 -6.66 -5.70 43.80
CA ARG A 898 -7.69 -5.79 44.84
C ARG A 898 -9.00 -6.33 44.29
N PRO A 899 -9.68 -7.20 45.04
CA PRO A 899 -10.94 -7.75 44.59
C PRO A 899 -12.10 -6.74 44.63
N ALA A 900 -12.07 -5.81 45.58
CA ALA A 900 -13.14 -4.84 45.78
C ALA A 900 -13.36 -3.95 44.54
N GLY A 901 -14.62 -3.78 44.15
CA GLY A 901 -15.02 -2.98 42.99
C GLY A 901 -14.90 -3.71 41.65
N ARG A 902 -14.59 -5.01 41.66
CA ARG A 902 -14.56 -5.86 40.48
C ARG A 902 -15.74 -6.83 40.46
N GLU A 903 -16.32 -7.05 39.29
CA GLU A 903 -17.47 -7.90 39.05
C GLU A 903 -17.34 -8.64 37.72
N ASP A 904 -18.22 -9.60 37.44
CA ASP A 904 -18.39 -10.17 36.11
C ASP A 904 -17.21 -10.93 35.47
N VAL A 905 -17.49 -11.49 34.30
CA VAL A 905 -16.61 -12.33 33.50
C VAL A 905 -16.25 -11.61 32.21
N LEU A 906 -14.97 -11.60 31.86
CA LEU A 906 -14.47 -10.97 30.63
C LEU A 906 -13.97 -12.03 29.63
N PHE A 907 -14.39 -11.91 28.38
CA PHE A 907 -13.79 -12.59 27.25
C PHE A 907 -13.26 -11.56 26.25
N VAL A 908 -11.98 -11.67 25.91
CA VAL A 908 -11.32 -10.82 24.89
C VAL A 908 -10.84 -11.68 23.73
N GLY A 909 -11.09 -11.26 22.50
CA GLY A 909 -10.46 -11.86 21.32
C GLY A 909 -10.94 -11.28 19.99
N SER A 910 -10.03 -11.13 19.02
CA SER A 910 -10.40 -10.78 17.65
C SER A 910 -11.21 -11.91 17.00
N PHE A 911 -12.33 -11.58 16.37
CA PHE A 911 -13.25 -12.54 15.77
C PHE A 911 -12.96 -12.87 14.31
N ASP A 912 -11.94 -12.25 13.72
CA ASP A 912 -11.32 -12.74 12.48
C ASP A 912 -10.60 -14.09 12.71
N HIS A 913 -10.32 -14.42 13.97
CA HIS A 913 -9.66 -15.66 14.38
C HIS A 913 -10.69 -16.73 14.80
N PRO A 914 -10.88 -17.82 14.03
CA PRO A 914 -11.95 -18.79 14.27
C PRO A 914 -11.99 -19.41 15.69
N PRO A 915 -10.84 -19.73 16.35
CA PRO A 915 -10.85 -20.16 17.75
C PRO A 915 -11.60 -19.22 18.72
N ASN A 916 -11.56 -17.90 18.51
CA ASN A 916 -12.24 -16.96 19.39
C ASN A 916 -13.75 -16.96 19.18
N VAL A 917 -14.22 -17.16 17.95
CA VAL A 917 -15.66 -17.31 17.64
C VAL A 917 -16.22 -18.55 18.33
N ASP A 918 -15.51 -19.68 18.20
CA ASP A 918 -15.87 -20.94 18.83
C ASP A 918 -15.90 -20.85 20.37
N ALA A 919 -14.88 -20.20 20.96
CA ALA A 919 -14.77 -20.00 22.40
C ALA A 919 -15.85 -19.06 22.95
N ALA A 920 -16.15 -17.95 22.26
CA ALA A 920 -17.20 -17.02 22.68
C ALA A 920 -18.58 -17.69 22.66
N ARG A 921 -18.85 -18.51 21.64
CA ARG A 921 -20.08 -19.31 21.58
C ARG A 921 -20.18 -20.31 22.73
N TRP A 922 -19.09 -21.03 23.02
CA TRP A 922 -19.07 -22.02 24.09
C TRP A 922 -19.25 -21.35 25.47
N ALA A 923 -18.55 -20.23 25.70
CA ALA A 923 -18.70 -19.39 26.88
C ALA A 923 -20.14 -18.96 27.11
N ALA A 924 -20.78 -18.39 26.08
CA ALA A 924 -22.12 -17.83 26.19
C ALA A 924 -23.22 -18.90 26.32
N ARG A 925 -23.11 -20.01 25.58
CA ARG A 925 -24.21 -20.99 25.47
C ARG A 925 -24.15 -22.15 26.45
N GLU A 926 -22.97 -22.48 26.97
CA GLU A 926 -22.78 -23.68 27.80
C GLU A 926 -22.16 -23.36 29.16
N ILE A 927 -21.20 -22.44 29.25
CA ILE A 927 -20.50 -22.13 30.50
C ILE A 927 -21.29 -21.11 31.35
N MET A 928 -21.67 -19.97 30.77
CA MET A 928 -22.36 -18.91 31.52
C MET A 928 -23.72 -19.30 32.11
N PRO A 929 -24.55 -20.16 31.48
CA PRO A 929 -25.74 -20.66 32.14
C PRO A 929 -25.44 -21.35 33.48
N LEU A 930 -24.39 -22.19 33.54
CA LEU A 930 -23.96 -22.88 34.76
C LEU A 930 -23.41 -21.91 35.81
N VAL A 931 -22.65 -20.90 35.38
CA VAL A 931 -22.15 -19.85 36.29
C VAL A 931 -23.32 -19.09 36.92
N ARG A 932 -24.36 -18.79 36.13
CA ARG A 932 -25.52 -18.01 36.57
C ARG A 932 -26.50 -18.79 37.44
N ASP A 933 -26.44 -20.12 37.44
CA ASP A 933 -27.19 -20.93 38.40
C ASP A 933 -26.73 -20.67 39.84
N GLU A 934 -25.43 -20.39 40.04
CA GLU A 934 -24.83 -20.08 41.36
C GLU A 934 -24.65 -18.56 41.58
N CYS A 935 -24.38 -17.80 40.52
CA CYS A 935 -24.17 -16.34 40.54
C CYS A 935 -25.15 -15.64 39.57
N PRO A 936 -26.43 -15.44 39.94
CA PRO A 936 -27.49 -15.02 39.01
C PRO A 936 -27.25 -13.69 38.28
N ASP A 937 -26.55 -12.78 38.95
CA ASP A 937 -26.25 -11.42 38.47
C ASP A 937 -24.98 -11.36 37.60
N ALA A 938 -24.23 -12.45 37.46
CA ALA A 938 -22.99 -12.46 36.69
C ALA A 938 -23.25 -12.23 35.19
N VAL A 939 -22.48 -11.32 34.60
CA VAL A 939 -22.51 -10.98 33.18
C VAL A 939 -21.20 -11.42 32.51
N LEU A 940 -21.30 -11.95 31.29
CA LEU A 940 -20.15 -12.15 30.41
C LEU A 940 -20.03 -10.98 29.44
N HIS A 941 -18.95 -10.21 29.55
CA HIS A 941 -18.60 -9.19 28.57
C HIS A 941 -17.71 -9.79 27.48
N VAL A 942 -18.19 -9.76 26.24
CA VAL A 942 -17.50 -10.24 25.04
C VAL A 942 -16.97 -9.03 24.26
N ILE A 943 -15.64 -8.88 24.23
CA ILE A 943 -14.95 -7.73 23.63
C ILE A 943 -13.99 -8.22 22.55
N GLY A 944 -13.96 -7.55 21.41
CA GLY A 944 -13.08 -7.90 20.31
C GLY A 944 -13.44 -7.26 18.97
N SER A 945 -12.43 -7.10 18.12
CA SER A 945 -12.56 -6.60 16.76
C SER A 945 -13.36 -7.55 15.86
N ASN A 946 -14.12 -6.97 14.93
CA ASN A 946 -14.83 -7.67 13.84
C ASN A 946 -15.77 -8.83 14.27
N PRO A 947 -16.65 -8.65 15.28
CA PRO A 947 -17.55 -9.73 15.69
C PRO A 947 -18.38 -10.22 14.50
N THR A 948 -18.49 -11.53 14.33
CA THR A 948 -19.38 -12.12 13.30
C THR A 948 -20.85 -11.93 13.69
N ASP A 949 -21.77 -12.11 12.75
CA ASP A 949 -23.20 -12.07 13.06
C ASP A 949 -23.60 -13.14 14.09
N GLU A 950 -22.94 -14.30 14.07
CA GLU A 950 -23.12 -15.34 15.09
C GLU A 950 -22.67 -14.85 16.48
N VAL A 951 -21.54 -14.14 16.58
CA VAL A 951 -21.05 -13.58 17.85
C VAL A 951 -21.95 -12.45 18.32
N ARG A 952 -22.38 -11.54 17.44
CA ARG A 952 -23.35 -10.48 17.77
C ARG A 952 -24.66 -11.06 18.31
N ALA A 953 -25.12 -12.17 17.73
CA ALA A 953 -26.34 -12.86 18.17
C ALA A 953 -26.22 -13.56 19.54
N LEU A 954 -25.03 -13.61 20.15
CA LEU A 954 -24.86 -14.11 21.53
C LEU A 954 -25.36 -13.11 22.58
N ALA A 955 -25.56 -11.84 22.21
CA ALA A 955 -26.06 -10.83 23.13
C ALA A 955 -27.45 -11.22 23.68
N GLY A 956 -27.60 -11.19 25.00
CA GLY A 956 -28.81 -11.63 25.67
C GLY A 956 -28.69 -11.60 27.20
N PRO A 957 -29.65 -12.19 27.93
CA PRO A 957 -29.59 -12.20 29.39
C PRO A 957 -28.28 -12.83 29.93
N GLY A 958 -27.46 -12.04 30.61
CA GLY A 958 -26.17 -12.47 31.17
C GLY A 958 -25.00 -12.47 30.19
N VAL A 959 -25.18 -11.98 28.95
CA VAL A 959 -24.10 -11.85 27.95
C VAL A 959 -24.21 -10.51 27.23
N GLU A 960 -23.16 -9.71 27.33
CA GLU A 960 -23.03 -8.44 26.63
C GLU A 960 -21.93 -8.50 25.58
N VAL A 961 -22.27 -8.22 24.32
CA VAL A 961 -21.30 -8.14 23.23
C VAL A 961 -20.99 -6.67 22.94
N HIS A 962 -19.80 -6.23 23.31
CA HIS A 962 -19.35 -4.83 23.14
C HIS A 962 -18.80 -4.57 21.74
N GLY A 963 -18.22 -5.60 21.10
CA GLY A 963 -17.45 -5.45 19.87
C GLY A 963 -16.08 -4.82 20.14
N TRP A 964 -15.59 -4.00 19.20
CA TRP A 964 -14.31 -3.32 19.35
C TRP A 964 -14.42 -2.15 20.34
N VAL A 965 -13.40 -1.98 21.18
CA VAL A 965 -13.25 -0.87 22.12
C VAL A 965 -11.84 -0.30 21.99
N GLU A 966 -11.69 1.00 22.25
CA GLU A 966 -10.42 1.70 22.09
C GLU A 966 -9.37 1.29 23.14
N GLU A 967 -9.80 1.08 24.39
CA GLU A 967 -8.92 0.70 25.50
C GLU A 967 -9.47 -0.50 26.29
N LEU A 968 -8.64 -1.53 26.50
CA LEU A 968 -9.01 -2.73 27.25
C LEU A 968 -8.75 -2.60 28.77
N GLU A 969 -7.81 -1.76 29.21
CA GLU A 969 -7.43 -1.64 30.63
C GLU A 969 -8.64 -1.37 31.55
N PRO A 970 -9.58 -0.46 31.20
CA PRO A 970 -10.77 -0.24 32.04
C PRO A 970 -11.66 -1.48 32.19
N HIS A 971 -11.73 -2.31 31.15
CA HIS A 971 -12.52 -3.55 31.16
C HIS A 971 -11.84 -4.64 32.00
N TYR A 972 -10.52 -4.78 31.90
CA TYR A 972 -9.78 -5.65 32.83
C TYR A 972 -9.86 -5.15 34.27
N ALA A 973 -9.78 -3.84 34.50
CA ALA A 973 -9.80 -3.24 35.83
C ALA A 973 -11.14 -3.46 36.56
N ARG A 974 -12.26 -3.48 35.84
CA ARG A 974 -13.59 -3.77 36.42
C ARG A 974 -13.89 -5.26 36.54
N SER A 975 -13.26 -6.10 35.73
CA SER A 975 -13.62 -7.52 35.68
C SER A 975 -13.01 -8.35 36.79
N ARG A 976 -13.77 -9.33 37.27
CA ARG A 976 -13.34 -10.28 38.29
C ARG A 976 -12.45 -11.36 37.70
N VAL A 977 -12.83 -11.90 36.55
CA VAL A 977 -12.17 -13.06 35.95
C VAL A 977 -12.17 -12.93 34.44
N THR A 978 -11.06 -13.32 33.81
CA THR A 978 -11.01 -13.50 32.35
C THR A 978 -11.22 -14.97 32.02
N LEU A 979 -12.14 -15.25 31.10
CA LEU A 979 -12.47 -16.59 30.62
C LEU A 979 -11.83 -16.82 29.24
N ALA A 980 -11.02 -17.86 29.10
CA ALA A 980 -10.35 -18.26 27.87
C ALA A 980 -10.65 -19.72 27.49
N PRO A 981 -11.89 -20.04 27.04
CA PRO A 981 -12.33 -21.41 26.84
C PRO A 981 -12.04 -21.87 25.40
N LEU A 982 -10.76 -21.95 25.03
CA LEU A 982 -10.34 -22.29 23.67
C LEU A 982 -10.30 -23.81 23.48
N ARG A 983 -11.05 -24.36 22.52
CA ARG A 983 -11.02 -25.81 22.22
C ARG A 983 -9.91 -26.21 21.26
N PHE A 984 -9.42 -25.27 20.44
CA PHE A 984 -8.33 -25.47 19.50
C PHE A 984 -7.52 -24.17 19.32
N GLY A 985 -6.31 -24.30 18.79
CA GLY A 985 -5.36 -23.20 18.57
C GLY A 985 -3.92 -23.71 18.60
N ALA A 986 -2.98 -22.85 18.24
CA ALA A 986 -1.54 -23.04 18.42
C ALA A 986 -0.92 -21.77 19.05
N GLY A 987 0.37 -21.80 19.38
CA GLY A 987 1.09 -20.68 19.97
C GLY A 987 0.63 -20.25 21.38
N VAL A 988 1.21 -19.15 21.86
CA VAL A 988 0.93 -18.55 23.18
C VAL A 988 -0.15 -17.47 23.08
N LYS A 989 -1.13 -17.48 24.00
CA LYS A 989 -2.33 -16.65 23.91
C LYS A 989 -2.11 -15.32 24.63
N GLY A 990 -1.99 -14.23 23.86
CA GLY A 990 -1.76 -12.89 24.41
C GLY A 990 -2.79 -12.45 25.45
N LYS A 991 -4.07 -12.81 25.28
CA LYS A 991 -5.15 -12.47 26.23
C LYS A 991 -4.97 -13.03 27.64
N VAL A 992 -4.34 -14.21 27.76
CA VAL A 992 -4.05 -14.80 29.07
C VAL A 992 -2.91 -14.02 29.74
N GLY A 993 -1.85 -13.74 28.98
CA GLY A 993 -0.71 -12.97 29.49
C GLY A 993 -1.07 -11.55 29.86
N GLU A 994 -1.89 -10.87 29.06
CA GLU A 994 -2.37 -9.50 29.34
C GLU A 994 -3.27 -9.44 30.58
N SER A 995 -4.22 -10.37 30.71
CA SER A 995 -5.09 -10.45 31.89
C SER A 995 -4.27 -10.64 33.18
N LEU A 996 -3.35 -11.60 33.19
CA LEU A 996 -2.49 -11.86 34.33
C LEU A 996 -1.48 -10.72 34.59
N SER A 997 -1.00 -10.02 33.56
CA SER A 997 -0.09 -8.88 33.73
C SER A 997 -0.77 -7.66 34.35
N LEU A 998 -2.07 -7.50 34.13
CA LEU A 998 -2.94 -6.52 34.81
C LEU A 998 -3.48 -7.04 36.16
N GLY A 999 -3.16 -8.29 36.51
CA GLY A 999 -3.56 -8.93 37.77
C GLY A 999 -5.03 -9.28 37.86
N VAL A 1000 -5.62 -9.69 36.74
CA VAL A 1000 -6.94 -10.32 36.66
C VAL A 1000 -6.74 -11.83 36.57
N PRO A 1001 -7.28 -12.64 37.50
CA PRO A 1001 -7.20 -14.09 37.41
C PRO A 1001 -7.87 -14.64 36.13
N VAL A 1002 -7.29 -15.72 35.61
CA VAL A 1002 -7.75 -16.37 34.37
C VAL A 1002 -8.32 -17.76 34.67
N VAL A 1003 -9.43 -18.09 34.00
CA VAL A 1003 -9.94 -19.45 33.83
C VAL A 1003 -9.81 -19.82 32.36
N GLY A 1004 -9.12 -20.91 32.04
CA GLY A 1004 -8.91 -21.30 30.65
C GLY A 1004 -8.84 -22.82 30.46
N THR A 1005 -8.81 -23.25 29.21
CA THR A 1005 -8.54 -24.65 28.84
C THR A 1005 -7.04 -24.94 28.88
N SER A 1006 -6.67 -26.22 28.85
CA SER A 1006 -5.28 -26.66 28.66
C SER A 1006 -4.68 -26.07 27.37
N VAL A 1007 -5.49 -25.97 26.30
CA VAL A 1007 -5.12 -25.32 25.03
C VAL A 1007 -4.87 -23.81 25.20
N ALA A 1008 -5.60 -23.13 26.09
CA ALA A 1008 -5.45 -21.69 26.29
C ALA A 1008 -4.15 -21.32 27.02
N VAL A 1009 -3.65 -22.19 27.91
CA VAL A 1009 -2.44 -21.97 28.72
C VAL A 1009 -1.21 -22.71 28.20
N GLU A 1010 -1.32 -23.38 27.05
CA GLU A 1010 -0.22 -24.10 26.39
C GLU A 1010 1.01 -23.21 26.20
N GLY A 1011 2.19 -23.72 26.58
CA GLY A 1011 3.46 -23.01 26.45
C GLY A 1011 3.64 -21.83 27.41
N MET A 1012 2.77 -21.67 28.42
CA MET A 1012 2.83 -20.55 29.38
C MET A 1012 3.49 -20.87 30.72
N HIS A 1013 3.80 -22.14 31.00
CA HIS A 1013 4.38 -22.61 32.27
C HIS A 1013 3.57 -22.17 33.52
N LEU A 1014 2.24 -22.12 33.39
CA LEU A 1014 1.33 -21.74 34.47
C LEU A 1014 0.79 -22.99 35.19
N GLU A 1015 0.70 -22.96 36.52
CA GLU A 1015 0.22 -24.08 37.32
C GLU A 1015 -1.27 -23.88 37.70
N HIS A 1016 -2.06 -24.95 37.53
CA HIS A 1016 -3.46 -24.97 37.94
C HIS A 1016 -3.61 -24.71 39.45
N GLY A 1017 -4.50 -23.79 39.83
CA GLY A 1017 -4.81 -23.45 41.22
C GLY A 1017 -3.79 -22.50 41.88
N ARG A 1018 -2.78 -22.06 41.12
CA ARG A 1018 -1.74 -21.14 41.58
C ARG A 1018 -1.72 -19.86 40.75
N GLU A 1019 -1.33 -19.92 39.49
CA GLU A 1019 -1.38 -18.76 38.58
C GLU A 1019 -2.67 -18.71 37.76
N VAL A 1020 -3.27 -19.87 37.46
CA VAL A 1020 -4.43 -19.99 36.56
C VAL A 1020 -5.36 -21.12 36.98
N MET A 1021 -6.66 -21.02 36.66
CA MET A 1021 -7.58 -22.15 36.77
C MET A 1021 -7.75 -22.83 35.41
N VAL A 1022 -7.65 -24.16 35.36
CA VAL A 1022 -7.62 -24.94 34.12
C VAL A 1022 -8.67 -26.03 34.16
N ALA A 1023 -9.53 -26.09 33.14
CA ALA A 1023 -10.49 -27.17 32.92
C ALA A 1023 -10.81 -27.27 31.42
N ASP A 1024 -11.11 -28.48 30.94
CA ASP A 1024 -11.35 -28.75 29.51
C ASP A 1024 -12.81 -29.10 29.18
N ASP A 1025 -13.70 -28.96 30.17
CA ASP A 1025 -15.15 -29.12 30.02
C ASP A 1025 -15.92 -27.93 30.63
N ALA A 1026 -17.17 -27.75 30.20
CA ALA A 1026 -17.98 -26.59 30.57
C ALA A 1026 -18.28 -26.52 32.08
N ALA A 1027 -18.45 -27.67 32.73
CA ALA A 1027 -18.77 -27.73 34.15
C ALA A 1027 -17.57 -27.31 35.01
N GLY A 1028 -16.39 -27.85 34.72
CA GLY A 1028 -15.15 -27.47 35.41
C GLY A 1028 -14.78 -26.00 35.17
N LEU A 1029 -14.99 -25.48 33.96
CA LEU A 1029 -14.77 -24.05 33.67
C LEU A 1029 -15.75 -23.17 34.46
N ALA A 1030 -17.03 -23.56 34.55
CA ALA A 1030 -18.03 -22.81 35.33
C ALA A 1030 -17.72 -22.82 36.83
N GLU A 1031 -17.35 -23.98 37.39
CA GLU A 1031 -16.96 -24.10 38.82
C GLU A 1031 -15.77 -23.19 39.16
N ALA A 1032 -14.75 -23.18 38.30
CA ALA A 1032 -13.59 -22.31 38.45
C ALA A 1032 -13.94 -20.81 38.37
N VAL A 1033 -14.86 -20.43 37.47
CA VAL A 1033 -15.36 -19.05 37.39
C VAL A 1033 -16.10 -18.67 38.67
N VAL A 1034 -17.01 -19.52 39.17
CA VAL A 1034 -17.77 -19.29 40.40
C VAL A 1034 -16.83 -19.14 41.61
N ALA A 1035 -15.79 -19.96 41.71
CA ALA A 1035 -14.80 -19.83 42.77
C ALA A 1035 -14.12 -18.45 42.77
N LEU A 1036 -13.72 -17.94 41.60
CA LEU A 1036 -13.09 -16.61 41.49
C LEU A 1036 -14.05 -15.44 41.66
N LEU A 1037 -15.34 -15.64 41.38
CA LEU A 1037 -16.38 -14.66 41.67
C LEU A 1037 -16.64 -14.51 43.18
N THR A 1038 -16.44 -15.58 43.96
CA THR A 1038 -16.93 -15.66 45.36
C THR A 1038 -15.83 -15.74 46.43
N ASP A 1039 -14.61 -16.15 46.09
CA ASP A 1039 -13.49 -16.30 47.03
C ASP A 1039 -12.40 -15.22 46.81
N ASP A 1040 -12.45 -14.16 47.61
CA ASP A 1040 -11.49 -13.05 47.59
C ASP A 1040 -10.06 -13.46 47.92
N GLU A 1041 -9.85 -14.46 48.80
CA GLU A 1041 -8.51 -14.88 49.23
C GLU A 1041 -7.82 -15.64 48.11
N THR A 1042 -8.53 -16.58 47.48
CA THR A 1042 -8.02 -17.28 46.31
C THR A 1042 -7.80 -16.33 45.14
N TRP A 1043 -8.74 -15.40 44.89
CA TRP A 1043 -8.60 -14.38 43.87
C TRP A 1043 -7.31 -13.57 44.02
N GLN A 1044 -7.04 -13.05 45.23
CA GLN A 1044 -5.87 -12.20 45.48
C GLN A 1044 -4.56 -12.97 45.37
N ARG A 1045 -4.51 -14.20 45.88
CA ARG A 1045 -3.35 -15.08 45.75
C ARG A 1045 -3.00 -15.36 44.29
N MET A 1046 -4.02 -15.67 43.48
CA MET A 1046 -3.85 -15.98 42.07
C MET A 1046 -3.45 -14.75 41.25
N ALA A 1047 -4.02 -13.57 41.54
CA ALA A 1047 -3.66 -12.34 40.85
C ALA A 1047 -2.16 -12.00 41.01
N GLU A 1048 -1.63 -12.10 42.23
CA GLU A 1048 -0.21 -11.80 42.50
C GLU A 1048 0.74 -12.89 41.96
N ALA A 1049 0.33 -14.17 42.05
CA ALA A 1049 1.07 -15.27 41.44
C ALA A 1049 1.11 -15.14 39.90
N GLY A 1050 -0.01 -14.80 39.27
CA GLY A 1050 -0.14 -14.57 37.84
C GLY A 1050 0.81 -13.48 37.32
N LYS A 1051 0.85 -12.31 37.98
CA LYS A 1051 1.80 -11.24 37.66
C LYS A 1051 3.25 -11.72 37.69
N SER A 1052 3.61 -12.44 38.75
CA SER A 1052 4.96 -12.96 38.95
C SER A 1052 5.33 -14.00 37.87
N GLY A 1053 4.40 -14.90 37.54
CA GLY A 1053 4.58 -15.90 36.49
C GLY A 1053 4.77 -15.28 35.10
N ILE A 1054 3.95 -14.29 34.75
CA ILE A 1054 4.08 -13.57 33.48
C ILE A 1054 5.37 -12.76 33.41
N ALA A 1055 5.75 -12.06 34.47
CA ALA A 1055 7.02 -11.32 34.49
C ALA A 1055 8.23 -12.22 34.22
N ALA A 1056 8.23 -13.43 34.79
CA ALA A 1056 9.35 -14.37 34.69
C ALA A 1056 9.48 -15.00 33.29
N GLN A 1057 8.37 -15.26 32.60
CA GLN A 1057 8.36 -16.01 31.34
C GLN A 1057 8.13 -15.14 30.10
N PHE A 1058 7.41 -14.04 30.24
CA PHE A 1058 6.97 -13.17 29.14
C PHE A 1058 7.30 -11.70 29.37
N GLY A 1059 8.12 -11.38 30.39
CA GLY A 1059 8.56 -10.02 30.64
C GLY A 1059 9.47 -9.47 29.52
N PRO A 1060 9.58 -8.13 29.38
CA PRO A 1060 10.41 -7.51 28.34
C PRO A 1060 11.87 -7.98 28.33
N ASP A 1061 12.44 -8.30 29.49
CA ASP A 1061 13.83 -8.77 29.60
C ASP A 1061 14.04 -10.15 28.98
N VAL A 1062 13.03 -11.02 28.97
CA VAL A 1062 13.10 -12.35 28.36
C VAL A 1062 13.22 -12.23 26.84
N SER A 1063 12.32 -11.46 26.22
CA SER A 1063 12.39 -11.24 24.77
C SER A 1063 13.63 -10.46 24.35
N ARG A 1064 14.04 -9.45 25.15
CA ARG A 1064 15.25 -8.67 24.90
C ARG A 1064 16.50 -9.55 24.88
N ALA A 1065 16.60 -10.55 25.77
CA ALA A 1065 17.70 -11.50 25.76
C ALA A 1065 17.78 -12.30 24.44
N THR A 1066 16.63 -12.82 23.97
CA THR A 1066 16.55 -13.51 22.66
C THR A 1066 16.96 -12.59 21.51
N LEU A 1067 16.45 -11.36 21.47
CA LEU A 1067 16.79 -10.39 20.43
C LEU A 1067 18.30 -10.06 20.42
N GLN A 1068 18.93 -9.93 21.59
CA GLN A 1068 20.38 -9.75 21.70
C GLN A 1068 21.16 -10.95 21.16
N GLU A 1069 20.68 -12.18 21.37
CA GLU A 1069 21.30 -13.37 20.79
C GLU A 1069 21.17 -13.42 19.27
N LEU A 1070 20.03 -12.97 18.72
CA LEU A 1070 19.86 -12.84 17.26
C LEU A 1070 20.84 -11.84 16.67
N LEU A 1071 21.01 -10.68 17.31
CA LEU A 1071 21.97 -9.67 16.87
C LEU A 1071 23.42 -10.18 16.96
N LYS A 1072 23.77 -10.94 18.00
CA LYS A 1072 25.09 -11.58 18.09
C LYS A 1072 25.33 -12.60 16.98
N SER A 1073 24.31 -13.37 16.61
CA SER A 1073 24.40 -14.29 15.46
C SER A 1073 24.67 -13.53 14.16
N ALA A 1074 24.14 -12.31 14.02
CA ALA A 1074 24.41 -11.43 12.88
C ALA A 1074 25.81 -10.79 12.90
N ASP A 1075 26.44 -10.61 14.06
CA ASP A 1075 27.78 -10.02 14.18
C ASP A 1075 28.92 -11.03 13.91
N HIS A 1076 28.67 -12.34 13.93
CA HIS A 1076 29.72 -13.38 13.86
C HIS A 1076 30.26 -13.69 12.45
N GLU A 1077 29.71 -13.09 11.39
CA GLU A 1077 30.17 -13.27 9.99
C GLU A 1077 30.76 -12.00 9.34
N ALA A 1078 30.90 -10.89 10.07
CA ALA A 1078 31.46 -9.63 9.58
C ALA A 1078 33.01 -9.55 9.64
#